data_AF-A0A846ZVM9-F1
#
_entry.id   AF-A0A846ZVM9-F1
#
_cell.length_a   1.000
_cell.length_b   1.000
_cell.length_c   1.000
_cell.angle_alpha   90.00
_cell.angle_beta   90.00
_cell.angle_gamma   90.00
#
_symmetry.space_group_name_H-M   'P 1'
#
loop_
_entity.id
_entity.type
_entity.pdbx_description
1 polymer ?
#
loop_
_entity_poly.entity_id
_entity_poly.type
_entity_poly.pdbx_seq_one_letter_code
_entity_poly.pdbx_strand_id
1 'polypeptide(L)'
;MRDFLSVRLKSLYTTSGKTSAVSQLFHDLRIRKPDYVQDPAVRLYFPGAVGKETPVELRGEDIERLRKRKDGLKKYLQGVEMKMHERFENMERGKNKQHQSWQADTKPFSSGVLTFSELANAVDTDELWEHGLKAIQALGDKYKIKVLWVVLHTDEKTPHFHYMFENLDAKTCRTFQSKLGRDGCSKLQTFFGEQLQPLGFQRGIKKKLSGAEHQDVMESHFIAREKAKEEVKQLEDDQDILQEKIGASTSILEGLSDKKGALIRELEALEVERKNLRRSRDEMHRQTAVEKAETTALQQELRKRRDELKGQLADIIKSIEAAEKDKSLKEALAMEVLKENAQEDEAFLQEKIDRYGLQDLYCFLNRVAHHGRLWVQAQGKTFYTHQEYWDEPKLTTPNETISAWRDLFEQNTCSETDWHLRILGTRPVFVLDDIDTDGLEKLRRDGLAPFATVETSPGCYHAYIEFKLKDREELTPIEWNAFNSYLIQQYGGDKGANAAGHAFRLPIGSSHKYDPPIELKLQVFEDAEPAVDADVLLQQISPQILEKAERKLNRRYEIQFDGSDAPDWFQTNWKKRREDLIRSGRAPVRQNGTVDDSAVDFIVSRDILSAYKDKRSERLTPMLNFCHCMLCSEAELRQKARPEDYAIRTINAVIDRVQLPIKKKSESELEI
;
A
#
# COMPACT_ATOMS: atom_id res chain seq x y z
N MET A 1 18.66 22.10 -16.03
CA MET A 1 18.28 22.13 -17.46
C MET A 1 19.55 22.32 -18.27
N ARG A 2 19.69 21.71 -19.46
CA ARG A 2 20.84 21.90 -20.35
C ARG A 2 20.42 22.85 -21.46
N ASP A 3 21.23 23.86 -21.77
CA ASP A 3 20.93 24.86 -22.79
C ASP A 3 21.21 24.30 -24.17
N PHE A 4 20.15 24.08 -24.95
CA PHE A 4 20.25 23.47 -26.27
C PHE A 4 19.97 24.49 -27.36
N LEU A 5 20.76 24.44 -28.42
CA LEU A 5 20.47 25.12 -29.67
C LEU A 5 19.99 24.15 -30.74
N SER A 6 19.18 24.67 -31.66
CA SER A 6 18.71 23.97 -32.85
C SER A 6 18.87 24.85 -34.06
N VAL A 7 19.25 24.22 -35.18
CA VAL A 7 19.41 24.91 -36.45
C VAL A 7 18.61 24.22 -37.53
N ARG A 8 17.96 25.03 -38.37
CA ARG A 8 17.24 24.62 -39.56
C ARG A 8 17.84 25.32 -40.77
N LEU A 9 17.83 24.63 -41.90
CA LEU A 9 18.24 25.17 -43.19
C LEU A 9 17.21 24.82 -44.27
N LYS A 10 16.92 25.76 -45.17
CA LYS A 10 16.02 25.59 -46.31
C LYS A 10 16.53 26.35 -47.53
N SER A 11 16.65 25.66 -48.65
CA SER A 11 16.94 26.33 -49.93
C SER A 11 15.67 26.89 -50.56
N LEU A 12 15.76 28.09 -51.14
CA LEU A 12 14.64 28.89 -51.62
C LEU A 12 14.88 29.38 -53.05
N TYR A 13 13.78 29.48 -53.82
CA TYR A 13 13.74 30.26 -55.05
C TYR A 13 13.61 31.75 -54.73
N THR A 14 13.99 32.61 -55.68
CA THR A 14 13.91 34.06 -55.51
C THR A 14 12.47 34.53 -55.32
N THR A 15 11.56 34.08 -56.18
CA THR A 15 10.16 34.57 -56.22
C THR A 15 9.09 33.47 -56.26
N SER A 16 9.42 32.24 -56.65
CA SER A 16 8.45 31.14 -56.85
C SER A 16 8.29 30.22 -55.63
N GLY A 17 7.06 29.73 -55.41
CA GLY A 17 6.71 28.83 -54.30
C GLY A 17 6.15 29.52 -53.04
N LYS A 18 5.56 28.75 -52.12
CA LYS A 18 4.93 29.26 -50.88
C LYS A 18 5.89 29.95 -49.90
N THR A 19 7.20 29.68 -50.03
CA THR A 19 8.28 30.31 -49.24
C THR A 19 9.41 30.66 -50.20
N SER A 20 9.43 31.88 -50.71
CA SER A 20 10.50 32.42 -51.56
C SER A 20 11.49 33.25 -50.73
N ALA A 21 12.68 33.55 -51.26
CA ALA A 21 13.65 34.39 -50.58
C ALA A 21 13.11 35.81 -50.32
N VAL A 22 12.30 36.35 -51.22
CA VAL A 22 11.58 37.63 -51.01
C VAL A 22 10.57 37.52 -49.87
N SER A 23 9.79 36.44 -49.84
CA SER A 23 8.83 36.23 -48.76
C SER A 23 9.52 36.04 -47.40
N GLN A 24 10.66 35.34 -47.38
CA GLN A 24 11.46 35.16 -46.17
C GLN A 24 12.04 36.50 -45.70
N LEU A 25 12.62 37.29 -46.61
CA LEU A 25 13.12 38.63 -46.29
C LEU A 25 12.04 39.53 -45.68
N PHE A 26 10.81 39.48 -46.21
CA PHE A 26 9.71 40.27 -45.66
C PHE A 26 9.20 39.77 -44.31
N HIS A 27 9.32 38.47 -44.05
CA HIS A 27 9.03 37.86 -42.76
C HIS A 27 10.09 38.29 -41.73
N ASP A 28 11.38 38.12 -42.05
CA ASP A 28 12.50 38.42 -41.16
C ASP A 28 12.58 39.92 -40.82
N LEU A 29 12.23 40.80 -41.76
CA LEU A 29 12.19 42.25 -41.51
C LEU A 29 10.87 42.72 -40.88
N ARG A 30 9.96 41.80 -40.53
CA ARG A 30 8.59 42.09 -40.03
C ARG A 30 7.76 43.02 -40.93
N ILE A 31 8.09 43.12 -42.22
CA ILE A 31 7.30 43.86 -43.22
C ILE A 31 5.91 43.24 -43.33
N ARG A 32 5.85 41.90 -43.29
CA ARG A 32 4.62 41.11 -43.12
C ARG A 32 4.57 40.59 -41.69
N LYS A 33 4.06 41.44 -40.79
CA LYS A 33 3.92 41.17 -39.35
C LYS A 33 2.88 40.05 -39.10
N PRO A 34 3.21 38.99 -38.36
CA PRO A 34 2.23 38.01 -37.87
C PRO A 34 1.30 38.62 -36.81
N ASP A 35 0.03 38.20 -36.79
CA ASP A 35 -1.01 38.78 -35.91
C ASP A 35 -0.69 38.63 -34.40
N TYR A 36 0.11 37.64 -34.01
CA TYR A 36 0.47 37.37 -32.62
C TYR A 36 1.64 38.22 -32.09
N VAL A 37 2.36 38.95 -32.95
CA VAL A 37 3.43 39.86 -32.53
C VAL A 37 2.79 41.20 -32.22
N GLN A 38 3.06 41.82 -31.06
CA GLN A 38 2.52 43.15 -30.74
C GLN A 38 3.52 44.25 -31.07
N ASP A 39 4.74 44.19 -30.52
CA ASP A 39 5.80 45.15 -30.78
C ASP A 39 7.03 44.47 -31.39
N PRO A 40 7.38 44.77 -32.66
CA PRO A 40 8.53 44.16 -33.30
C PRO A 40 9.83 44.67 -32.68
N ALA A 41 10.65 43.74 -32.22
CA ALA A 41 11.99 43.96 -31.66
C ALA A 41 12.98 43.14 -32.47
N VAL A 42 13.62 43.80 -33.43
CA VAL A 42 14.43 43.16 -34.46
C VAL A 42 15.78 43.84 -34.56
N ARG A 43 16.85 43.07 -34.41
CA ARG A 43 18.22 43.52 -34.72
C ARG A 43 18.66 42.96 -36.06
N LEU A 44 19.20 43.81 -36.90
CA LEU A 44 19.48 43.50 -38.30
C LEU A 44 20.94 43.79 -38.66
N TYR A 45 21.51 42.89 -39.46
CA TYR A 45 22.81 43.04 -40.11
C TYR A 45 22.71 42.75 -41.61
N PHE A 46 23.16 43.71 -42.42
CA PHE A 46 23.34 43.57 -43.87
C PHE A 46 24.81 43.78 -44.25
N PRO A 47 25.46 42.83 -44.91
CA PRO A 47 26.80 43.02 -45.47
C PRO A 47 26.82 44.06 -46.61
N GLY A 48 27.16 45.30 -46.24
CA GLY A 48 27.39 46.42 -47.18
C GLY A 48 26.13 47.18 -47.63
N ALA A 49 26.20 48.52 -47.43
CA ALA A 49 25.25 49.60 -47.75
C ALA A 49 23.77 49.30 -47.45
N VAL A 50 23.31 49.43 -46.21
CA VAL A 50 23.29 50.68 -45.40
C VAL A 50 23.87 50.44 -43.99
N GLY A 51 24.86 51.28 -43.60
CA GLY A 51 25.33 51.41 -42.21
C GLY A 51 26.48 50.49 -41.75
N LYS A 52 27.47 50.24 -42.62
CA LYS A 52 28.77 49.55 -42.37
C LYS A 52 28.76 48.52 -41.24
N GLU A 53 28.37 47.29 -41.58
CA GLU A 53 28.46 46.12 -40.69
C GLU A 53 27.82 46.27 -39.30
N THR A 54 27.13 47.38 -39.04
CA THR A 54 26.70 47.75 -37.70
C THR A 54 25.29 47.22 -37.48
N PRO A 55 25.02 46.55 -36.35
CA PRO A 55 23.68 46.12 -35.98
C PRO A 55 22.74 47.33 -35.94
N VAL A 56 21.57 47.22 -36.59
CA VAL A 56 20.52 48.24 -36.51
C VAL A 56 19.32 47.64 -35.81
N GLU A 57 18.89 48.24 -34.70
CA GLU A 57 17.59 47.96 -34.09
C GLU A 57 16.49 48.63 -34.92
N LEU A 58 15.62 47.81 -35.52
CA LEU A 58 14.50 48.30 -36.31
C LEU A 58 13.32 48.59 -35.39
N ARG A 59 12.86 49.85 -35.40
CA ARG A 59 11.60 50.25 -34.75
C ARG A 59 10.44 50.24 -35.75
N GLY A 60 9.21 50.39 -35.26
CA GLY A 60 8.00 50.38 -36.10
C GLY A 60 8.06 51.35 -37.30
N GLU A 61 8.62 52.54 -37.11
CA GLU A 61 8.80 53.52 -38.20
C GLU A 61 9.78 53.06 -39.29
N ASP A 62 10.85 52.36 -38.91
CA ASP A 62 11.85 51.82 -39.84
C ASP A 62 11.26 50.67 -40.67
N ILE A 63 10.42 49.84 -40.05
CA ILE A 63 9.68 48.77 -40.73
C ILE A 63 8.73 49.35 -41.76
N GLU A 64 8.02 50.43 -41.44
CA GLU A 64 7.11 51.08 -42.39
C GLU A 64 7.87 51.74 -43.56
N ARG A 65 9.08 52.28 -43.32
CA ARG A 65 9.97 52.75 -44.39
C ARG A 65 10.43 51.61 -45.29
N LEU A 66 10.77 50.45 -44.73
CA LEU A 66 11.15 49.25 -45.49
C LEU A 66 9.98 48.70 -46.30
N ARG A 67 8.76 48.74 -45.76
CA ARG A 67 7.52 48.36 -46.47
C ARG A 67 7.33 49.20 -47.75
N LYS A 68 7.61 50.50 -47.69
CA LYS A 68 7.58 51.39 -48.87
C LYS A 68 8.67 51.07 -49.90
N ARG A 69 9.74 50.36 -49.51
CA ARG A 69 10.88 49.96 -50.37
C ARG A 69 10.84 48.49 -50.80
N LYS A 70 9.71 47.79 -50.60
CA LYS A 70 9.56 46.35 -50.90
C LYS A 70 10.04 45.95 -52.30
N ASP A 71 9.77 46.77 -53.32
CA ASP A 71 10.16 46.49 -54.71
C ASP A 71 11.67 46.64 -54.92
N GLY A 72 12.32 47.54 -54.18
CA GLY A 72 13.77 47.67 -54.17
C GLY A 72 14.47 46.45 -53.55
N LEU A 73 13.92 45.92 -52.45
CA LEU A 73 14.42 44.69 -51.83
C LEU A 73 14.26 43.47 -52.74
N LYS A 74 13.13 43.39 -53.45
CA LYS A 74 12.91 42.35 -54.47
C LYS A 74 13.93 42.45 -55.61
N LYS A 75 14.16 43.65 -56.15
CA LYS A 75 15.17 43.90 -57.19
C LYS A 75 16.58 43.57 -56.73
N TYR A 76 16.92 43.87 -55.47
CA TYR A 76 18.19 43.49 -54.88
C TYR A 76 18.44 41.98 -54.96
N LEU A 77 17.49 41.16 -54.49
CA LEU A 77 17.63 39.70 -54.53
C LEU A 77 17.73 39.16 -55.96
N GLN A 78 16.95 39.71 -56.90
CA GLN A 78 17.09 39.36 -58.33
C GLN A 78 18.49 39.69 -58.86
N GLY A 79 19.06 40.83 -58.50
CA GLY A 79 20.42 41.19 -58.88
C GLY A 79 21.49 40.28 -58.26
N VAL A 80 21.28 39.81 -57.03
CA VAL A 80 22.17 38.83 -56.38
C VAL A 80 22.08 37.48 -57.08
N GLU A 81 20.88 37.02 -57.45
CA GLU A 81 20.66 35.80 -58.23
C GLU A 81 21.36 35.84 -59.58
N MET A 82 21.18 36.93 -60.35
CA MET A 82 21.85 37.10 -61.64
C MET A 82 23.39 37.00 -61.50
N LYS A 83 23.96 37.64 -60.49
CA LYS A 83 25.41 37.54 -60.22
C LYS A 83 25.84 36.12 -59.85
N MET A 84 24.99 35.32 -59.21
CA MET A 84 25.26 33.90 -58.96
C MET A 84 25.22 33.07 -60.23
N HIS A 85 24.25 33.33 -61.12
CA HIS A 85 24.16 32.68 -62.43
C HIS A 85 25.41 32.95 -63.24
N GLU A 86 25.80 34.22 -63.38
CA GLU A 86 27.01 34.63 -64.09
C GLU A 86 28.26 33.94 -63.53
N ARG A 87 28.42 33.87 -62.20
CA ARG A 87 29.55 33.17 -61.57
C ARG A 87 29.55 31.67 -61.87
N PHE A 88 28.38 31.04 -61.85
CA PHE A 88 28.26 29.61 -62.08
C PHE A 88 28.56 29.23 -63.53
N GLU A 89 28.00 29.98 -64.48
CA GLU A 89 28.10 29.70 -65.91
C GLU A 89 29.51 30.00 -66.43
N ASN A 90 30.17 31.04 -65.92
CA ASN A 90 31.55 31.38 -66.29
C ASN A 90 32.60 30.47 -65.63
N MET A 91 32.22 29.50 -64.79
CA MET A 91 33.18 28.57 -64.19
C MET A 91 33.49 27.38 -65.12
N GLU A 92 34.76 27.23 -65.51
CA GLU A 92 35.25 26.06 -66.22
C GLU A 92 35.24 24.81 -65.31
N ARG A 93 34.70 23.69 -65.80
CA ARG A 93 34.57 22.44 -65.03
C ARG A 93 35.03 21.21 -65.82
N GLY A 94 35.53 20.20 -65.09
CA GLY A 94 36.01 18.93 -65.65
C GLY A 94 37.37 19.04 -66.36
N LYS A 95 37.89 17.90 -66.84
CA LYS A 95 39.20 17.86 -67.53
C LYS A 95 39.22 18.70 -68.83
N ASN A 96 38.05 18.88 -69.46
CA ASN A 96 37.91 19.57 -70.74
C ASN A 96 37.48 21.05 -70.59
N LYS A 97 37.48 21.60 -69.37
CA LYS A 97 37.16 23.02 -69.09
C LYS A 97 35.84 23.50 -69.71
N GLN A 98 34.77 22.70 -69.56
CA GLN A 98 33.47 23.05 -70.11
C GLN A 98 32.69 23.96 -69.17
N HIS A 99 31.89 24.85 -69.75
CA HIS A 99 30.90 25.65 -69.04
C HIS A 99 29.58 24.88 -68.91
N GLN A 100 28.83 25.15 -67.85
CA GLN A 100 27.52 24.54 -67.60
C GLN A 100 26.48 25.64 -67.40
N SER A 101 25.30 25.47 -68.01
CA SER A 101 24.18 26.38 -67.81
C SER A 101 23.56 26.20 -66.43
N TRP A 102 23.08 27.30 -65.85
CA TRP A 102 22.29 27.25 -64.62
C TRP A 102 20.97 26.51 -64.86
N GLN A 103 20.63 25.55 -64.00
CA GLN A 103 19.38 24.80 -64.14
C GLN A 103 18.21 25.59 -63.54
N ALA A 104 17.07 25.60 -64.22
CA ALA A 104 15.90 26.38 -63.80
C ALA A 104 15.33 26.00 -62.42
N ASP A 105 15.58 24.76 -61.97
CA ASP A 105 15.17 24.24 -60.66
C ASP A 105 16.22 24.45 -59.55
N THR A 106 17.38 25.04 -59.88
CA THR A 106 18.41 25.33 -58.89
C THR A 106 17.96 26.49 -58.01
N LYS A 107 17.97 26.25 -56.70
CA LYS A 107 17.55 27.23 -55.69
C LYS A 107 18.71 28.15 -55.33
N PRO A 108 18.67 29.45 -55.67
CA PRO A 108 19.78 30.39 -55.50
C PRO A 108 20.11 30.75 -54.04
N PHE A 109 19.15 30.61 -53.12
CA PHE A 109 19.31 31.08 -51.74
C PHE A 109 19.16 29.96 -50.72
N SER A 110 19.83 30.11 -49.57
CA SER A 110 19.72 29.20 -48.44
C SER A 110 19.40 30.00 -47.18
N SER A 111 18.18 29.86 -46.70
CA SER A 111 17.72 30.43 -45.42
C SER A 111 18.04 29.48 -44.29
N GLY A 112 18.43 30.01 -43.14
CA GLY A 112 18.50 29.23 -41.91
C GLY A 112 17.90 29.96 -40.72
N VAL A 113 17.48 29.14 -39.75
CA VAL A 113 16.97 29.60 -38.46
C VAL A 113 17.83 28.95 -37.38
N LEU A 114 18.41 29.75 -36.49
CA LEU A 114 19.11 29.30 -35.30
C LEU A 114 18.29 29.72 -34.09
N THR A 115 17.75 28.74 -33.36
CA THR A 115 16.88 28.95 -32.20
C THR A 115 17.49 28.32 -30.97
N PHE A 116 17.11 28.83 -29.80
CA PHE A 116 17.62 28.40 -28.50
C PHE A 116 16.48 27.91 -27.60
N SER A 117 16.84 27.28 -26.48
CA SER A 117 15.90 27.03 -25.37
C SER A 117 15.46 28.34 -24.70
N GLU A 118 14.36 28.31 -23.95
CA GLU A 118 13.80 29.48 -23.24
C GLU A 118 14.78 30.17 -22.28
N LEU A 119 15.80 29.43 -21.81
CA LEU A 119 16.88 29.97 -20.99
C LEU A 119 17.76 30.99 -21.74
N ALA A 120 17.69 31.07 -23.07
CA ALA A 120 18.33 32.14 -23.83
C ALA A 120 17.77 33.54 -23.53
N ASN A 121 16.55 33.62 -22.96
CA ASN A 121 16.00 34.89 -22.47
C ASN A 121 16.80 35.46 -21.27
N ALA A 122 17.62 34.64 -20.61
CA ALA A 122 18.48 35.07 -19.50
C ALA A 122 19.89 35.52 -19.96
N VAL A 123 20.24 35.31 -21.23
CA VAL A 123 21.50 35.80 -21.80
C VAL A 123 21.30 37.24 -22.26
N ASP A 124 22.29 38.09 -22.01
CA ASP A 124 22.25 39.48 -22.48
C ASP A 124 22.08 39.53 -24.01
N THR A 125 21.22 40.45 -24.48
CA THR A 125 20.85 40.50 -25.91
C THR A 125 22.01 40.96 -26.78
N ASP A 126 22.92 41.80 -26.26
CA ASP A 126 24.13 42.23 -26.97
C ASP A 126 25.13 41.08 -27.08
N GLU A 127 25.34 40.33 -26.00
CA GLU A 127 26.20 39.14 -26.01
C GLU A 127 25.67 38.06 -26.96
N LEU A 128 24.36 37.78 -26.90
CA LEU A 128 23.72 36.81 -27.77
C LEU A 128 23.86 37.22 -29.24
N TRP A 129 23.63 38.50 -29.54
CA TRP A 129 23.82 39.08 -30.87
C TRP A 129 25.26 38.94 -31.36
N GLU A 130 26.25 39.34 -30.56
CA GLU A 130 27.66 39.35 -30.94
C GLU A 130 28.15 37.94 -31.27
N HIS A 131 27.91 36.98 -30.37
CA HIS A 131 28.34 35.60 -30.58
C HIS A 131 27.55 34.91 -31.70
N GLY A 132 26.24 35.17 -31.79
CA GLY A 132 25.39 34.62 -32.86
C GLY A 132 25.82 35.12 -34.24
N LEU A 133 26.06 36.42 -34.39
CA LEU A 133 26.53 37.02 -35.64
C LEU A 133 27.90 36.47 -36.04
N LYS A 134 28.86 36.41 -35.11
CA LYS A 134 30.19 35.81 -35.35
C LYS A 134 30.08 34.35 -35.80
N ALA A 135 29.22 33.56 -35.17
CA ALA A 135 29.01 32.16 -35.54
C ALA A 135 28.44 32.01 -36.96
N ILE A 136 27.48 32.87 -37.35
CA ILE A 136 26.87 32.84 -38.69
C ILE A 136 27.86 33.31 -39.76
N GLN A 137 28.67 34.33 -39.48
CA GLN A 137 29.75 34.78 -40.37
C GLN A 137 30.82 33.69 -40.53
N ALA A 138 31.25 33.06 -39.44
CA ALA A 138 32.19 31.95 -39.46
C ALA A 138 31.66 30.76 -40.28
N LEU A 139 30.35 30.52 -40.28
CA LEU A 139 29.72 29.53 -41.15
C LEU A 139 29.88 29.92 -42.64
N GLY A 140 29.61 31.19 -42.96
CA GLY A 140 29.84 31.75 -44.28
C GLY A 140 31.27 31.53 -44.77
N ASP A 141 32.24 31.84 -43.92
CA ASP A 141 33.66 31.66 -44.21
C ASP A 141 34.09 30.21 -44.36
N LYS A 142 33.55 29.31 -43.52
CA LYS A 142 33.85 27.87 -43.57
C LYS A 142 33.42 27.25 -44.88
N TYR A 143 32.22 27.61 -45.37
CA TYR A 143 31.67 27.05 -46.60
C TYR A 143 31.93 27.92 -47.84
N LYS A 144 32.57 29.09 -47.67
CA LYS A 144 32.85 30.08 -48.71
C LYS A 144 31.58 30.56 -49.41
N ILE A 145 30.54 30.74 -48.62
CA ILE A 145 29.22 31.23 -49.05
C ILE A 145 29.01 32.64 -48.51
N LYS A 146 28.41 33.50 -49.32
CA LYS A 146 28.19 34.90 -48.94
C LYS A 146 26.95 35.03 -48.06
N VAL A 147 27.11 35.70 -46.91
CA VAL A 147 25.99 36.12 -46.05
C VAL A 147 25.28 37.29 -46.72
N LEU A 148 23.95 37.26 -46.78
CA LEU A 148 23.13 38.33 -47.36
C LEU A 148 22.48 39.19 -46.27
N TRP A 149 21.98 38.57 -45.22
CA TRP A 149 21.56 39.25 -43.99
C TRP A 149 21.52 38.29 -42.81
N VAL A 150 21.54 38.88 -41.61
CA VAL A 150 21.28 38.21 -40.34
C VAL A 150 20.32 39.08 -39.55
N VAL A 151 19.31 38.45 -38.96
CA VAL A 151 18.28 39.09 -38.16
C VAL A 151 18.14 38.32 -36.86
N LEU A 152 18.10 39.03 -35.73
CA LEU A 152 17.71 38.48 -34.44
C LEU A 152 16.31 39.00 -34.08
N HIS A 153 15.40 38.06 -33.87
CA HIS A 153 14.07 38.33 -33.31
C HIS A 153 14.12 38.15 -31.80
N THR A 154 13.71 39.16 -31.04
CA THR A 154 13.49 39.09 -29.58
C THR A 154 12.01 39.35 -29.21
N ASP A 155 11.15 39.48 -30.22
CA ASP A 155 9.71 39.74 -30.13
C ASP A 155 8.85 38.47 -30.12
N GLU A 156 9.47 37.29 -30.00
CA GLU A 156 8.82 35.99 -29.89
C GLU A 156 9.23 35.28 -28.57
N LYS A 157 8.63 34.12 -28.28
CA LYS A 157 8.82 33.37 -27.02
C LYS A 157 10.29 33.11 -26.65
N THR A 158 11.11 32.86 -27.67
CA THR A 158 12.55 32.62 -27.52
C THR A 158 13.30 33.44 -28.57
N PRO A 159 14.40 34.12 -28.20
CA PRO A 159 15.21 34.81 -29.17
C PRO A 159 15.73 33.83 -30.20
N HIS A 160 15.76 34.22 -31.46
CA HIS A 160 16.24 33.35 -32.53
C HIS A 160 16.74 34.16 -33.72
N PHE A 161 17.74 33.61 -34.41
CA PHE A 161 18.31 34.22 -35.60
C PHE A 161 17.67 33.67 -36.86
N HIS A 162 17.28 34.56 -37.76
CA HIS A 162 17.08 34.27 -39.17
C HIS A 162 18.30 34.76 -39.95
N TYR A 163 18.79 33.96 -40.87
CA TYR A 163 19.90 34.36 -41.73
C TYR A 163 19.73 33.81 -43.14
N MET A 164 20.36 34.49 -44.10
CA MET A 164 20.33 34.09 -45.50
C MET A 164 21.73 34.06 -46.08
N PHE A 165 22.02 32.98 -46.80
CA PHE A 165 23.20 32.86 -47.63
C PHE A 165 22.84 32.79 -49.11
N GLU A 166 23.79 33.17 -49.96
CA GLU A 166 23.88 32.58 -51.29
C GLU A 166 24.01 31.05 -51.17
N ASN A 167 23.21 30.29 -51.92
CA ASN A 167 23.30 28.83 -51.93
C ASN A 167 24.42 28.33 -52.86
N LEU A 168 25.51 29.10 -52.99
CA LEU A 168 26.58 28.83 -53.92
C LEU A 168 27.94 29.17 -53.28
N ASP A 169 28.86 28.21 -53.31
CA ASP A 169 30.25 28.48 -52.96
C ASP A 169 30.91 29.38 -53.99
N ALA A 170 31.47 30.50 -53.54
CA ALA A 170 32.18 31.47 -54.38
C ALA A 170 33.39 30.89 -55.13
N LYS A 171 34.00 29.81 -54.64
CA LYS A 171 35.20 29.17 -55.23
C LYS A 171 34.88 27.98 -56.12
N THR A 172 33.98 27.10 -55.70
CA THR A 172 33.70 25.84 -56.43
C THR A 172 32.40 25.86 -57.22
N CYS A 173 31.58 26.89 -57.00
CA CYS A 173 30.20 27.01 -57.50
C CYS A 173 29.40 25.71 -57.31
N ARG A 174 29.67 24.97 -56.22
CA ARG A 174 28.81 23.90 -55.72
C ARG A 174 27.80 24.49 -54.77
N THR A 175 26.61 23.91 -54.73
CA THR A 175 25.56 24.38 -53.81
C THR A 175 25.93 24.11 -52.36
N PHE A 176 25.54 25.01 -51.46
CA PHE A 176 25.80 24.84 -50.03
C PHE A 176 25.18 23.54 -49.51
N GLN A 177 23.96 23.24 -49.95
CA GLN A 177 23.26 22.01 -49.61
C GLN A 177 24.03 20.75 -50.02
N SER A 178 24.63 20.73 -51.23
CA SER A 178 25.45 19.60 -51.69
C SER A 178 26.67 19.38 -50.80
N LYS A 179 27.34 20.45 -50.36
CA LYS A 179 28.49 20.36 -49.45
C LYS A 179 28.14 19.82 -48.07
N LEU A 180 26.94 20.10 -47.58
CA LEU A 180 26.48 19.63 -46.28
C LEU A 180 26.24 18.11 -46.29
N GLY A 181 25.69 17.58 -47.39
CA GLY A 181 25.38 16.17 -47.56
C GLY A 181 24.23 15.69 -46.66
N ARG A 182 24.07 14.36 -46.55
CA ARG A 182 22.94 13.73 -45.83
C ARG A 182 22.89 14.08 -44.33
N ASP A 183 24.05 14.32 -43.71
CA ASP A 183 24.18 14.68 -42.30
C ASP A 183 24.30 16.20 -42.06
N GLY A 184 23.94 17.01 -43.06
CA GLY A 184 24.12 18.45 -43.08
C GLY A 184 23.66 19.18 -41.82
N CYS A 185 22.40 18.95 -41.41
CA CYS A 185 21.84 19.59 -40.22
C CYS A 185 22.56 19.17 -38.93
N SER A 186 23.03 17.92 -38.83
CA SER A 186 23.79 17.48 -37.66
C SER A 186 25.16 18.16 -37.61
N LYS A 187 25.83 18.34 -38.75
CA LYS A 187 27.11 19.06 -38.83
C LYS A 187 26.94 20.54 -38.46
N LEU A 188 25.83 21.16 -38.88
CA LEU A 188 25.50 22.54 -38.50
C LEU A 188 25.20 22.66 -37.02
N GLN A 189 24.41 21.75 -36.43
CA GLN A 189 24.15 21.76 -34.97
C GLN A 189 25.43 21.61 -34.16
N THR A 190 26.36 20.74 -34.59
CA THR A 190 27.66 20.61 -33.94
C THR A 190 28.48 21.88 -34.09
N PHE A 191 28.56 22.46 -35.30
CA PHE A 191 29.29 23.69 -35.55
C PHE A 191 28.79 24.86 -34.68
N PHE A 192 27.48 25.10 -34.66
CA PHE A 192 26.92 26.16 -33.81
C PHE A 192 27.08 25.86 -32.32
N GLY A 193 26.99 24.59 -31.91
CA GLY A 193 27.26 24.17 -30.53
C GLY A 193 28.69 24.49 -30.07
N GLU A 194 29.68 24.32 -30.96
CA GLU A 194 31.08 24.67 -30.69
C GLU A 194 31.28 26.20 -30.65
N GLN A 195 30.70 26.93 -31.61
CA GLN A 195 30.86 28.39 -31.70
C GLN A 195 30.18 29.15 -30.55
N LEU A 196 29.07 28.62 -30.03
CA LEU A 196 28.25 29.27 -28.99
C LEU A 196 28.43 28.61 -27.61
N GLN A 197 29.41 27.72 -27.47
CA GLN A 197 29.82 27.17 -26.18
C GLN A 197 30.17 28.25 -25.13
N PRO A 198 30.81 29.40 -25.47
CA PRO A 198 31.09 30.46 -24.50
C PRO A 198 29.83 31.02 -23.81
N LEU A 199 28.68 30.97 -24.48
CA LEU A 199 27.38 31.37 -23.93
C LEU A 199 26.67 30.23 -23.18
N GLY A 200 27.34 29.10 -22.97
CA GLY A 200 26.78 27.93 -22.29
C GLY A 200 25.90 27.02 -23.17
N PHE A 201 25.64 27.40 -24.42
CA PHE A 201 24.80 26.60 -25.33
C PHE A 201 25.53 25.35 -25.84
N GLN A 202 24.76 24.27 -25.95
CA GLN A 202 25.21 22.98 -26.48
C GLN A 202 24.34 22.54 -27.66
N ARG A 203 24.87 21.69 -28.52
CA ARG A 203 24.11 21.12 -29.65
C ARG A 203 22.88 20.35 -29.15
N GLY A 204 21.75 20.49 -29.86
CA GLY A 204 20.55 19.71 -29.60
C GLY A 204 20.75 18.17 -29.63
N ILE A 205 19.84 17.46 -28.97
CA ILE A 205 19.83 16.00 -28.90
C ILE A 205 19.66 15.43 -30.32
N LYS A 206 20.49 14.43 -30.68
CA LYS A 206 20.44 13.81 -32.02
C LYS A 206 19.06 13.17 -32.25
N LYS A 207 18.49 13.31 -33.46
CA LYS A 207 17.19 12.72 -33.82
C LYS A 207 17.08 11.21 -33.49
N LYS A 208 18.16 10.45 -33.70
CA LYS A 208 18.23 9.01 -33.34
C LYS A 208 17.98 8.72 -31.85
N LEU A 209 18.23 9.70 -30.97
CA LEU A 209 18.05 9.59 -29.52
C LEU A 209 16.76 10.29 -29.05
N SER A 210 16.36 11.39 -29.70
CA SER A 210 15.19 12.16 -29.27
C SER A 210 13.86 11.67 -29.87
N GLY A 211 13.89 10.99 -31.03
CA GLY A 211 12.68 10.57 -31.74
C GLY A 211 11.78 11.71 -32.26
N ALA A 212 12.13 12.97 -31.95
CA ALA A 212 11.29 14.12 -32.21
C ALA A 212 11.18 14.43 -33.71
N GLU A 213 9.95 14.64 -34.18
CA GLU A 213 9.65 15.13 -35.51
C GLU A 213 9.38 16.63 -35.48
N HIS A 214 9.56 17.28 -36.63
CA HIS A 214 9.26 18.70 -36.72
C HIS A 214 7.75 18.93 -36.74
N GLN A 215 7.27 19.74 -35.81
CA GLN A 215 5.90 20.25 -35.81
C GLN A 215 5.88 21.67 -36.37
N ASP A 216 4.86 21.99 -37.18
CA ASP A 216 4.65 23.35 -37.66
C ASP A 216 4.25 24.27 -36.49
N VAL A 217 4.57 25.56 -36.60
CA VAL A 217 4.35 26.54 -35.51
C VAL A 217 2.86 26.62 -35.14
N MET A 218 1.98 26.61 -36.14
CA MET A 218 0.53 26.59 -35.93
C MET A 218 0.02 25.32 -35.25
N GLU A 219 0.61 24.17 -35.58
CA GLU A 219 0.26 22.87 -35.02
C GLU A 219 0.72 22.76 -33.56
N SER A 220 1.90 23.28 -33.24
CA SER A 220 2.40 23.40 -31.87
C SER A 220 1.52 24.33 -31.01
N HIS A 221 1.07 25.47 -31.55
CA HIS A 221 0.16 26.37 -30.84
C HIS A 221 -1.24 25.77 -30.68
N PHE A 222 -1.73 25.01 -31.65
CA PHE A 222 -3.01 24.31 -31.55
C PHE A 222 -2.98 23.25 -30.44
N ILE A 223 -1.95 22.41 -30.41
CA ILE A 223 -1.76 21.39 -29.37
C ILE A 223 -1.61 22.04 -27.99
N ALA A 224 -0.83 23.12 -27.88
CA ALA A 224 -0.69 23.86 -26.63
C ALA A 224 -2.01 24.50 -26.17
N ARG A 225 -2.81 25.02 -27.10
CA ARG A 225 -4.10 25.65 -26.82
C ARG A 225 -5.17 24.65 -26.42
N GLU A 226 -5.21 23.48 -27.04
CA GLU A 226 -6.12 22.39 -26.65
C GLU A 226 -5.76 21.85 -25.27
N LYS A 227 -4.47 21.70 -24.97
CA LYS A 227 -4.03 21.29 -23.64
C LYS A 227 -4.38 22.32 -22.56
N ALA A 228 -4.22 23.61 -22.85
CA ALA A 228 -4.61 24.68 -21.95
C ALA A 228 -6.13 24.77 -21.74
N LYS A 229 -6.95 24.48 -22.78
CA LYS A 229 -8.41 24.39 -22.62
C LYS A 229 -8.81 23.24 -21.72
N GLU A 230 -8.17 22.08 -21.86
CA GLU A 230 -8.45 20.93 -21.01
C GLU A 230 -8.07 21.22 -19.54
N GLU A 231 -6.94 21.89 -19.31
CA GLU A 231 -6.53 22.34 -17.97
C GLU A 231 -7.51 23.38 -17.38
N VAL A 232 -7.99 24.36 -18.16
CA VAL A 232 -8.99 25.33 -17.69
C VAL A 232 -10.30 24.64 -17.32
N LYS A 233 -10.77 23.72 -18.15
CA LYS A 233 -11.98 22.96 -17.88
C LYS A 233 -11.87 22.12 -16.61
N GLN A 234 -10.73 21.47 -16.41
CA GLN A 234 -10.47 20.70 -15.18
C GLN A 234 -10.45 21.61 -13.94
N LEU A 235 -9.89 22.82 -14.05
CA LEU A 235 -9.87 23.79 -12.95
C LEU A 235 -11.26 24.37 -12.63
N GLU A 236 -12.11 24.56 -13.65
CA GLU A 236 -13.51 24.95 -13.48
C GLU A 236 -14.30 23.84 -12.75
N ASP A 237 -14.15 22.58 -13.18
CA ASP A 237 -14.78 21.43 -12.52
C ASP A 237 -14.30 21.28 -11.05
N ASP A 238 -13.00 21.48 -10.79
CA ASP A 238 -12.44 21.44 -9.45
C ASP A 238 -12.97 22.60 -8.56
N GLN A 239 -13.19 23.78 -9.15
CA GLN A 239 -13.74 24.94 -8.46
C GLN A 239 -15.19 24.69 -8.02
N ASP A 240 -16.03 24.12 -8.89
CA ASP A 240 -17.42 23.78 -8.59
C ASP A 240 -17.52 22.74 -7.46
N ILE A 241 -16.67 21.71 -7.49
CA ILE A 241 -16.58 20.69 -6.43
C ILE A 241 -16.19 21.32 -5.09
N LEU A 242 -15.24 22.25 -5.09
CA LEU A 242 -14.84 22.96 -3.87
C LEU A 242 -15.96 23.85 -3.35
N GLN A 243 -16.71 24.51 -4.23
CA GLN A 243 -17.84 25.36 -3.85
C GLN A 243 -18.98 24.54 -3.22
N GLU A 244 -19.26 23.34 -3.74
CA GLU A 244 -20.23 22.40 -3.17
C GLU A 244 -19.78 21.90 -1.78
N LYS A 245 -18.50 21.54 -1.61
CA LYS A 245 -17.94 21.14 -0.31
C LYS A 245 -18.00 22.25 0.74
N ILE A 246 -17.74 23.49 0.34
CA ILE A 246 -17.88 24.66 1.21
C ILE A 246 -19.35 24.83 1.63
N GLY A 247 -20.30 24.69 0.70
CA GLY A 247 -21.73 24.72 0.99
C GLY A 247 -22.15 23.65 2.01
N ALA A 248 -21.71 22.40 1.80
CA ALA A 248 -21.99 21.30 2.71
C ALA A 248 -21.40 21.51 4.11
N SER A 249 -20.16 21.99 4.19
CA SER A 249 -19.51 22.31 5.48
C SER A 249 -20.18 23.47 6.21
N THR A 250 -20.69 24.46 5.47
CA THR A 250 -21.44 25.59 6.05
C THR A 250 -22.77 25.12 6.64
N SER A 251 -23.50 24.24 5.96
CA SER A 251 -24.74 23.64 6.47
C SER A 251 -24.50 22.78 7.73
N ILE A 252 -23.39 22.03 7.78
CA ILE A 252 -23.00 21.27 8.98
C ILE A 252 -22.69 22.21 10.14
N LEU A 253 -21.99 23.33 9.89
CA LEU A 253 -21.66 24.32 10.91
C LEU A 253 -22.91 25.03 11.46
N GLU A 254 -23.89 25.36 10.62
CA GLU A 254 -25.18 25.90 11.05
C GLU A 254 -25.92 24.91 11.97
N GLY A 255 -26.00 23.64 11.58
CA GLY A 255 -26.62 22.59 12.40
C GLY A 255 -25.89 22.34 13.74
N LEU A 256 -24.56 22.48 13.78
CA LEU A 256 -23.78 22.39 15.01
C LEU A 256 -23.98 23.63 15.90
N SER A 257 -24.12 24.82 15.31
CA SER A 257 -24.41 26.06 16.03
C SER A 257 -25.78 26.00 16.72
N ASP A 258 -26.79 25.46 16.04
CA ASP A 258 -28.13 25.25 16.61
C ASP A 258 -28.11 24.25 17.77
N LYS A 259 -27.39 23.13 17.62
CA LYS A 259 -27.19 22.15 18.70
C LYS A 259 -26.45 22.76 19.89
N LYS A 260 -25.43 23.58 19.65
CA LYS A 260 -24.73 24.34 20.71
C LYS A 260 -25.69 25.27 21.44
N GLY A 261 -26.56 25.98 20.72
CA GLY A 261 -27.57 26.86 21.31
C GLY A 261 -28.64 26.10 22.12
N ALA A 262 -28.96 24.85 21.77
CA ALA A 262 -29.83 23.99 22.56
C ALA A 262 -29.16 23.51 23.85
N LEU A 263 -27.90 23.05 23.77
CA LEU A 263 -27.12 22.60 24.93
C LEU A 263 -26.86 23.72 25.94
N ILE A 264 -26.63 24.96 25.48
CA ILE A 264 -26.47 26.11 26.39
C ILE A 264 -27.76 26.34 27.19
N ARG A 265 -28.93 26.28 26.54
CA ARG A 265 -30.23 26.42 27.22
C ARG A 265 -30.48 25.30 28.23
N GLU A 266 -30.06 24.08 27.90
CA GLU A 266 -30.13 22.92 28.80
C GLU A 266 -29.20 23.09 30.01
N LEU A 267 -27.98 23.58 29.80
CA LEU A 267 -27.04 23.90 30.89
C LEU A 267 -27.57 24.99 31.82
N GLU A 268 -28.18 26.05 31.26
CA GLU A 268 -28.82 27.11 32.05
C GLU A 268 -29.97 26.56 32.90
N ALA A 269 -30.79 25.66 32.34
CA ALA A 269 -31.87 24.98 33.07
C ALA A 269 -31.33 24.11 34.21
N LEU A 270 -30.30 23.30 33.94
CA LEU A 270 -29.63 22.47 34.95
C LEU A 270 -28.94 23.31 36.04
N GLU A 271 -28.44 24.50 35.72
CA GLU A 271 -27.85 25.39 36.70
C GLU A 271 -28.90 26.02 37.63
N VAL A 272 -30.08 26.35 37.09
CA VAL A 272 -31.25 26.76 37.89
C VAL A 272 -31.69 25.61 38.80
N GLU A 273 -31.77 24.39 38.29
CA GLU A 273 -32.10 23.20 39.06
C GLU A 273 -31.08 22.94 40.18
N ARG A 274 -29.79 23.06 39.88
CA ARG A 274 -28.70 22.95 40.87
C ARG A 274 -28.79 24.01 41.97
N LYS A 275 -29.19 25.25 41.65
CA LYS A 275 -29.42 26.31 42.64
C LYS A 275 -30.61 25.98 43.54
N ASN A 276 -31.69 25.43 42.97
CA ASN A 276 -32.86 24.99 43.74
C ASN A 276 -32.52 23.81 44.67
N LEU A 277 -31.77 22.83 44.17
CA LEU A 277 -31.26 21.70 44.96
C LEU A 277 -30.32 22.15 46.08
N ARG A 278 -29.47 23.16 45.84
CA ARG A 278 -28.64 23.75 46.92
C ARG A 278 -29.48 24.39 48.02
N ARG A 279 -30.53 25.15 47.66
CA ARG A 279 -31.46 25.71 48.66
C ARG A 279 -32.18 24.62 49.45
N SER A 280 -32.64 23.58 48.76
CA SER A 280 -33.25 22.39 49.40
C SER A 280 -32.27 21.65 50.31
N ARG A 281 -31.01 21.51 49.90
CA ARG A 281 -29.92 20.93 50.70
C ARG A 281 -29.56 21.79 51.92
N ASP A 282 -29.57 23.11 51.80
CA ASP A 282 -29.26 24.01 52.91
C ASP A 282 -30.42 24.03 53.94
N GLU A 283 -31.66 23.83 53.49
CA GLU A 283 -32.83 23.59 54.34
C GLU A 283 -32.77 22.22 55.03
N MET A 284 -32.40 21.17 54.29
CA MET A 284 -32.08 19.84 54.83
C MET A 284 -30.96 19.92 55.87
N HIS A 285 -29.88 20.69 55.63
CA HIS A 285 -28.79 20.85 56.60
C HIS A 285 -29.23 21.49 57.92
N ARG A 286 -30.23 22.38 57.92
CA ARG A 286 -30.84 22.90 59.17
C ARG A 286 -31.62 21.82 59.91
N GLN A 287 -32.33 20.95 59.19
CA GLN A 287 -33.02 19.79 59.78
C GLN A 287 -32.02 18.72 60.28
N THR A 288 -30.94 18.46 59.54
CA THR A 288 -29.88 17.50 59.92
C THR A 288 -29.05 17.97 61.12
N ALA A 289 -29.01 19.28 61.42
CA ALA A 289 -28.32 19.80 62.61
C ALA A 289 -29.10 19.50 63.90
N VAL A 290 -30.44 19.49 63.83
CA VAL A 290 -31.33 19.09 64.94
C VAL A 290 -31.29 17.57 65.12
N GLU A 291 -31.38 16.80 64.02
CA GLU A 291 -31.24 15.34 64.07
C GLU A 291 -29.82 14.87 64.45
N LYS A 292 -28.76 15.64 64.17
CA LYS A 292 -27.39 15.31 64.62
C LYS A 292 -27.23 15.38 66.14
N ALA A 293 -27.93 16.29 66.81
CA ALA A 293 -27.92 16.35 68.27
C ALA A 293 -28.61 15.11 68.87
N GLU A 294 -29.72 14.68 68.27
CA GLU A 294 -30.48 13.49 68.71
C GLU A 294 -29.77 12.17 68.36
N THR A 295 -29.16 12.07 67.17
CA THR A 295 -28.39 10.88 66.75
C THR A 295 -27.05 10.75 67.49
N THR A 296 -26.46 11.83 68.00
CA THR A 296 -25.26 11.74 68.85
C THR A 296 -25.59 11.13 70.22
N ALA A 297 -26.77 11.45 70.79
CA ALA A 297 -27.27 10.81 72.00
C ALA A 297 -27.61 9.32 71.74
N LEU A 298 -28.27 9.02 70.61
CA LEU A 298 -28.58 7.65 70.21
C LEU A 298 -27.32 6.81 69.92
N GLN A 299 -26.26 7.41 69.37
CA GLN A 299 -24.98 6.74 69.09
C GLN A 299 -24.20 6.40 70.37
N GLN A 300 -24.35 7.16 71.45
CA GLN A 300 -23.78 6.79 72.75
C GLN A 300 -24.53 5.59 73.37
N GLU A 301 -25.85 5.56 73.23
CA GLU A 301 -26.71 4.42 73.63
C GLU A 301 -26.35 3.15 72.83
N LEU A 302 -26.24 3.28 71.50
CA LEU A 302 -25.89 2.19 70.58
C LEU A 302 -24.45 1.69 70.78
N ARG A 303 -23.51 2.53 71.22
CA ARG A 303 -22.15 2.08 71.59
C ARG A 303 -22.17 1.18 72.82
N LYS A 304 -22.90 1.57 73.87
CA LYS A 304 -23.13 0.69 75.03
C LYS A 304 -23.76 -0.64 74.62
N ARG A 305 -24.77 -0.59 73.75
CA ARG A 305 -25.44 -1.81 73.25
C ARG A 305 -24.55 -2.66 72.35
N ARG A 306 -23.66 -2.03 71.56
CA ARG A 306 -22.67 -2.70 70.71
C ARG A 306 -21.60 -3.41 71.53
N ASP A 307 -21.19 -2.85 72.67
CA ASP A 307 -20.22 -3.50 73.55
C ASP A 307 -20.83 -4.71 74.27
N GLU A 308 -22.10 -4.63 74.68
CA GLU A 308 -22.88 -5.79 75.15
C GLU A 308 -23.02 -6.86 74.05
N LEU A 309 -23.38 -6.47 72.83
CA LEU A 309 -23.53 -7.37 71.69
C LEU A 309 -22.19 -7.95 71.24
N LYS A 310 -21.06 -7.27 71.44
CA LYS A 310 -19.72 -7.82 71.20
C LYS A 310 -19.37 -8.91 72.21
N GLY A 311 -19.80 -8.78 73.47
CA GLY A 311 -19.71 -9.86 74.45
C GLY A 311 -20.51 -11.09 74.01
N GLN A 312 -21.76 -10.87 73.58
CA GLN A 312 -22.59 -11.93 73.01
C GLN A 312 -22.03 -12.49 71.69
N LEU A 313 -21.40 -11.65 70.86
CA LEU A 313 -20.76 -12.05 69.61
C LEU A 313 -19.51 -12.89 69.87
N ALA A 314 -18.76 -12.66 70.95
CA ALA A 314 -17.64 -13.52 71.33
C ALA A 314 -18.13 -14.93 71.72
N ASP A 315 -19.26 -15.02 72.41
CA ASP A 315 -19.91 -16.30 72.74
C ASP A 315 -20.52 -16.98 71.49
N ILE A 316 -21.04 -16.18 70.55
CA ILE A 316 -21.50 -16.66 69.24
C ILE A 316 -20.33 -17.05 68.34
N ILE A 317 -19.19 -16.37 68.35
CA ILE A 317 -17.97 -16.74 67.59
C ILE A 317 -17.46 -18.10 68.06
N LYS A 318 -17.50 -18.36 69.37
CA LYS A 318 -17.23 -19.70 69.94
C LYS A 318 -18.23 -20.78 69.47
N SER A 319 -19.45 -20.36 69.10
CA SER A 319 -20.46 -21.22 68.46
C SER A 319 -20.33 -21.27 66.93
N ILE A 320 -19.72 -20.26 66.30
CA ILE A 320 -19.39 -20.19 64.86
C ILE A 320 -18.13 -21.00 64.55
N GLU A 321 -17.14 -21.10 65.45
CA GLU A 321 -16.02 -22.04 65.33
C GLU A 321 -16.54 -23.50 65.33
N ALA A 322 -17.68 -23.76 66.00
CA ALA A 322 -18.39 -25.04 65.87
C ALA A 322 -19.21 -25.16 64.56
N ALA A 323 -19.55 -24.04 63.90
CA ALA A 323 -20.25 -23.97 62.62
C ALA A 323 -19.33 -23.77 61.40
N GLU A 324 -18.04 -23.47 61.56
CA GLU A 324 -17.04 -23.52 60.48
C GLU A 324 -16.74 -24.97 60.08
N LYS A 325 -16.94 -25.93 61.00
CA LYS A 325 -17.10 -27.36 60.66
C LYS A 325 -18.27 -27.62 59.71
N ASP A 326 -19.31 -26.77 59.70
CA ASP A 326 -20.51 -26.87 58.87
C ASP A 326 -20.34 -26.20 57.49
N LYS A 327 -19.39 -25.26 57.35
CA LYS A 327 -19.05 -24.64 56.06
C LYS A 327 -18.17 -25.53 55.19
N SER A 328 -17.20 -26.24 55.79
CA SER A 328 -16.50 -27.36 55.12
C SER A 328 -17.47 -28.48 54.72
N LEU A 329 -18.58 -28.63 55.45
CA LEU A 329 -19.66 -29.57 55.13
C LEU A 329 -20.50 -29.11 53.92
N LYS A 330 -20.68 -27.79 53.71
CA LYS A 330 -21.45 -27.24 52.59
C LYS A 330 -20.68 -27.19 51.27
N GLU A 331 -19.36 -27.04 51.31
CA GLU A 331 -18.49 -27.23 50.13
C GLU A 331 -18.38 -28.73 49.77
N ALA A 332 -18.36 -29.62 50.77
CA ALA A 332 -18.54 -31.06 50.57
C ALA A 332 -19.92 -31.42 49.99
N LEU A 333 -21.00 -30.75 50.44
CA LEU A 333 -22.37 -30.95 49.97
C LEU A 333 -22.60 -30.43 48.54
N ALA A 334 -21.91 -29.37 48.11
CA ALA A 334 -21.94 -28.93 46.70
C ALA A 334 -21.19 -29.91 45.76
N MET A 335 -20.14 -30.55 46.27
CA MET A 335 -19.48 -31.71 45.63
C MET A 335 -20.37 -32.96 45.66
N GLU A 336 -21.24 -33.10 46.66
CA GLU A 336 -22.20 -34.18 46.83
C GLU A 336 -23.43 -34.01 45.92
N VAL A 337 -23.91 -32.78 45.67
CA VAL A 337 -24.99 -32.46 44.71
C VAL A 337 -24.52 -32.59 43.24
N LEU A 338 -23.23 -32.39 42.96
CA LEU A 338 -22.63 -32.76 41.67
C LEU A 338 -22.37 -34.28 41.55
N LYS A 339 -22.16 -34.99 42.67
CA LYS A 339 -22.14 -36.46 42.72
C LYS A 339 -23.55 -37.08 42.62
N GLU A 340 -24.60 -36.43 43.14
CA GLU A 340 -25.98 -36.91 43.07
C GLU A 340 -26.55 -36.83 41.65
N ASN A 341 -26.18 -35.81 40.85
CA ASN A 341 -26.50 -35.79 39.41
C ASN A 341 -25.60 -36.72 38.56
N ALA A 342 -24.52 -37.27 39.12
CA ALA A 342 -23.68 -38.30 38.50
C ALA A 342 -24.11 -39.73 38.91
N GLN A 343 -24.98 -39.87 39.92
CA GLN A 343 -25.44 -41.16 40.44
C GLN A 343 -26.70 -41.71 39.76
N GLU A 344 -27.37 -40.93 38.90
CA GLU A 344 -28.53 -41.44 38.14
C GLU A 344 -28.18 -42.10 36.79
N ASP A 345 -26.90 -42.17 36.38
CA ASP A 345 -26.50 -42.83 35.11
C ASP A 345 -25.17 -43.63 35.15
N GLU A 346 -24.53 -43.84 36.31
CA GLU A 346 -23.26 -44.60 36.40
C GLU A 346 -23.40 -46.07 35.96
N ALA A 347 -24.52 -46.73 36.28
CA ALA A 347 -24.78 -48.11 35.86
C ALA A 347 -25.00 -48.24 34.34
N PHE A 348 -25.69 -47.26 33.73
CA PHE A 348 -25.92 -47.22 32.28
C PHE A 348 -24.63 -46.89 31.51
N LEU A 349 -23.81 -46.00 32.06
CA LEU A 349 -22.49 -45.68 31.50
C LEU A 349 -21.56 -46.90 31.58
N GLN A 350 -21.46 -47.56 32.74
CA GLN A 350 -20.65 -48.75 32.90
C GLN A 350 -21.13 -49.90 32.00
N GLU A 351 -22.46 -50.08 31.88
CA GLU A 351 -23.03 -51.06 30.94
C GLU A 351 -22.60 -50.77 29.48
N LYS A 352 -22.60 -49.51 29.06
CA LYS A 352 -22.10 -49.13 27.73
C LYS A 352 -20.60 -49.37 27.58
N ILE A 353 -19.81 -49.03 28.59
CA ILE A 353 -18.37 -49.25 28.61
C ILE A 353 -18.07 -50.74 28.44
N ASP A 354 -18.73 -51.60 29.21
CA ASP A 354 -18.55 -53.05 29.14
C ASP A 354 -19.04 -53.63 27.82
N ARG A 355 -20.21 -53.17 27.33
CA ARG A 355 -20.83 -53.65 26.08
C ARG A 355 -19.97 -53.37 24.85
N TYR A 356 -19.34 -52.20 24.79
CA TYR A 356 -18.55 -51.75 23.63
C TYR A 356 -17.03 -51.80 23.87
N GLY A 357 -16.58 -52.26 25.04
CA GLY A 357 -15.15 -52.36 25.37
C GLY A 357 -14.44 -51.00 25.48
N LEU A 358 -15.12 -49.98 26.02
CA LEU A 358 -14.63 -48.59 26.01
C LEU A 358 -13.78 -48.22 27.24
N GLN A 359 -13.29 -49.21 28.00
CA GLN A 359 -12.58 -48.96 29.26
C GLN A 359 -11.32 -48.11 29.04
N ASP A 360 -10.49 -48.50 28.08
CA ASP A 360 -9.27 -47.76 27.73
C ASP A 360 -9.61 -46.33 27.26
N LEU A 361 -10.63 -46.18 26.41
CA LEU A 361 -11.08 -44.87 25.94
C LEU A 361 -11.56 -44.00 27.12
N TYR A 362 -12.31 -44.57 28.06
CA TYR A 362 -12.82 -43.86 29.22
C TYR A 362 -11.69 -43.44 30.19
N CYS A 363 -10.76 -44.35 30.49
CA CYS A 363 -9.56 -44.05 31.29
C CYS A 363 -8.72 -42.94 30.62
N PHE A 364 -8.51 -43.03 29.32
CA PHE A 364 -7.80 -42.02 28.53
C PHE A 364 -8.49 -40.65 28.58
N LEU A 365 -9.80 -40.58 28.31
CA LEU A 365 -10.55 -39.33 28.30
C LEU A 365 -10.56 -38.65 29.67
N ASN A 366 -10.73 -39.42 30.75
CA ASN A 366 -10.68 -38.88 32.11
C ASN A 366 -9.31 -38.27 32.43
N ARG A 367 -8.23 -38.90 31.97
CA ARG A 367 -6.88 -38.40 32.22
C ARG A 367 -6.55 -37.15 31.41
N VAL A 368 -7.06 -37.07 30.18
CA VAL A 368 -6.94 -35.88 29.31
C VAL A 368 -7.82 -34.71 29.80
N ALA A 369 -9.00 -34.99 30.37
CA ALA A 369 -9.95 -33.96 30.79
C ALA A 369 -9.38 -33.03 31.87
N HIS A 370 -9.62 -31.72 31.72
CA HIS A 370 -9.26 -30.67 32.68
C HIS A 370 -10.50 -30.30 33.50
N HIS A 371 -10.43 -30.44 34.82
CA HIS A 371 -11.59 -30.34 35.74
C HIS A 371 -12.84 -31.11 35.26
N GLY A 372 -12.63 -32.31 34.69
CA GLY A 372 -13.70 -33.17 34.18
C GLY A 372 -14.28 -32.76 32.82
N ARG A 373 -13.65 -31.79 32.12
CA ARG A 373 -14.10 -31.29 30.82
C ARG A 373 -13.06 -31.49 29.73
N LEU A 374 -13.52 -31.66 28.49
CA LEU A 374 -12.67 -31.81 27.31
C LEU A 374 -13.35 -31.19 26.08
N TRP A 375 -12.56 -30.86 25.06
CA TRP A 375 -13.04 -30.26 23.82
C TRP A 375 -12.95 -31.26 22.68
N VAL A 376 -14.10 -31.55 22.05
CA VAL A 376 -14.20 -32.43 20.87
C VAL A 376 -14.58 -31.61 19.65
N GLN A 377 -14.03 -31.94 18.50
CA GLN A 377 -14.32 -31.27 17.24
C GLN A 377 -14.44 -32.27 16.10
N ALA A 378 -15.43 -32.05 15.23
CA ALA A 378 -15.60 -32.82 14.02
C ALA A 378 -14.80 -32.18 12.87
N GLN A 379 -14.17 -33.03 12.07
CA GLN A 379 -13.66 -32.72 10.75
C GLN A 379 -14.38 -33.63 9.76
N GLY A 380 -15.09 -33.08 8.79
CA GLY A 380 -15.86 -33.88 7.83
C GLY A 380 -15.74 -33.34 6.42
N LYS A 381 -16.47 -33.98 5.50
CA LYS A 381 -16.69 -33.47 4.15
C LYS A 381 -18.17 -33.17 3.95
N THR A 382 -18.48 -32.06 3.30
CA THR A 382 -19.86 -31.74 2.94
C THR A 382 -20.40 -32.78 1.97
N PHE A 383 -21.64 -33.23 2.20
CA PHE A 383 -22.25 -34.31 1.42
C PHE A 383 -22.31 -34.04 -0.08
N TYR A 384 -22.61 -32.80 -0.50
CA TYR A 384 -22.81 -32.46 -1.92
C TYR A 384 -21.55 -31.98 -2.64
N THR A 385 -20.65 -31.28 -1.94
CA THR A 385 -19.50 -30.63 -2.57
C THR A 385 -18.18 -31.33 -2.26
N HIS A 386 -18.19 -32.34 -1.36
CA HIS A 386 -17.01 -33.02 -0.84
C HIS A 386 -15.95 -32.04 -0.32
N GLN A 387 -16.36 -30.83 0.09
CA GLN A 387 -15.47 -29.85 0.67
C GLN A 387 -15.22 -30.20 2.12
N GLU A 388 -13.95 -30.22 2.52
CA GLU A 388 -13.58 -30.39 3.92
C GLU A 388 -14.08 -29.21 4.74
N TYR A 389 -14.68 -29.51 5.89
CA TYR A 389 -15.08 -28.54 6.89
C TYR A 389 -14.63 -28.97 8.28
N TRP A 390 -14.51 -27.97 9.15
CA TRP A 390 -14.27 -28.15 10.58
C TRP A 390 -15.44 -27.52 11.32
N ASP A 391 -16.07 -28.29 12.20
CA ASP A 391 -17.08 -27.73 13.11
C ASP A 391 -16.41 -26.89 14.19
N GLU A 392 -17.18 -26.06 14.90
CA GLU A 392 -16.68 -25.42 16.12
C GLU A 392 -16.33 -26.47 17.19
N PRO A 393 -15.22 -26.30 17.94
CA PRO A 393 -14.92 -27.15 19.09
C PRO A 393 -16.07 -27.09 20.10
N LYS A 394 -16.55 -28.26 20.55
CA LYS A 394 -17.61 -28.39 21.55
C LYS A 394 -17.03 -28.81 22.89
N LEU A 395 -17.38 -28.06 23.93
CA LEU A 395 -17.07 -28.41 25.31
C LEU A 395 -17.99 -29.54 25.77
N THR A 396 -17.42 -30.62 26.29
CA THR A 396 -18.13 -31.81 26.76
C THR A 396 -17.40 -32.47 27.94
N THR A 397 -17.92 -33.58 28.46
CA THR A 397 -17.31 -34.40 29.51
C THR A 397 -16.94 -35.80 28.98
N PRO A 398 -16.06 -36.55 29.68
CA PRO A 398 -15.82 -37.96 29.37
C PRO A 398 -17.11 -38.77 29.32
N ASN A 399 -18.02 -38.57 30.29
CA ASN A 399 -19.27 -39.31 30.39
C ASN A 399 -20.21 -39.04 29.22
N GLU A 400 -20.35 -37.77 28.80
CA GLU A 400 -21.14 -37.40 27.62
C GLU A 400 -20.55 -37.99 26.33
N THR A 401 -19.22 -37.98 26.20
CA THR A 401 -18.51 -38.53 25.04
C THR A 401 -18.72 -40.05 24.94
N ILE A 402 -18.58 -40.78 26.05
CA ILE A 402 -18.87 -42.22 26.12
C ILE A 402 -20.35 -42.49 25.86
N SER A 403 -21.25 -41.66 26.40
CA SER A 403 -22.69 -41.80 26.18
C SER A 403 -23.07 -41.65 24.71
N ALA A 404 -22.42 -40.73 23.99
CA ALA A 404 -22.61 -40.47 22.57
C ALA A 404 -21.76 -41.36 21.65
N TRP A 405 -20.91 -42.25 22.19
CA TRP A 405 -19.89 -42.99 21.43
C TRP A 405 -20.44 -43.66 20.17
N ARG A 406 -21.61 -44.33 20.26
CA ARG A 406 -22.21 -45.02 19.11
C ARG A 406 -22.52 -44.05 17.98
N ASP A 407 -23.09 -42.90 18.29
CA ASP A 407 -23.47 -41.91 17.27
C ASP A 407 -22.21 -41.25 16.67
N LEU A 408 -21.16 -41.04 17.47
CA LEU A 408 -19.86 -40.55 16.98
C LEU A 408 -19.19 -41.57 16.06
N PHE A 409 -19.21 -42.85 16.45
CA PHE A 409 -18.66 -43.96 15.68
C PHE A 409 -19.41 -44.20 14.37
N GLU A 410 -20.75 -44.13 14.39
CA GLU A 410 -21.59 -44.20 13.20
C GLU A 410 -21.32 -43.03 12.26
N GLN A 411 -21.18 -41.80 12.77
CA GLN A 411 -20.80 -40.65 11.95
C GLN A 411 -19.41 -40.80 11.34
N ASN A 412 -18.46 -41.37 12.08
CA ASN A 412 -17.13 -41.67 11.53
C ASN A 412 -17.23 -42.69 10.39
N THR A 413 -17.94 -43.79 10.60
CA THR A 413 -18.00 -44.90 9.64
C THR A 413 -18.88 -44.59 8.41
N CYS A 414 -20.00 -43.89 8.59
CA CYS A 414 -21.00 -43.66 7.55
C CYS A 414 -20.86 -42.32 6.83
N SER A 415 -20.34 -41.30 7.52
CA SER A 415 -20.26 -39.92 7.01
C SER A 415 -18.83 -39.44 6.77
N GLU A 416 -17.83 -40.32 6.94
CA GLU A 416 -16.38 -40.00 6.85
C GLU A 416 -15.97 -38.85 7.80
N THR A 417 -16.62 -38.75 8.96
CA THR A 417 -16.33 -37.70 9.94
C THR A 417 -15.19 -38.12 10.88
N ASP A 418 -14.08 -37.42 10.82
CA ASP A 418 -12.96 -37.61 11.72
C ASP A 418 -13.10 -36.76 13.00
N TRP A 419 -13.05 -37.41 14.16
CA TRP A 419 -13.16 -36.74 15.45
C TRP A 419 -11.80 -36.36 16.03
N HIS A 420 -11.73 -35.18 16.65
CA HIS A 420 -10.51 -34.64 17.21
C HIS A 420 -10.71 -34.14 18.65
N LEU A 421 -9.69 -34.32 19.49
CA LEU A 421 -9.50 -33.71 20.79
C LEU A 421 -8.67 -32.43 20.67
N ARG A 422 -9.12 -31.36 21.34
CA ARG A 422 -8.34 -30.13 21.52
C ARG A 422 -7.85 -30.07 22.96
N ILE A 423 -6.52 -30.09 23.14
CA ILE A 423 -5.91 -29.83 24.44
C ILE A 423 -5.71 -28.33 24.55
N LEU A 424 -6.60 -27.69 25.30
CA LEU A 424 -6.60 -26.25 25.55
C LEU A 424 -6.05 -25.94 26.94
N GLY A 425 -5.43 -24.77 27.08
CA GLY A 425 -4.83 -24.30 28.33
C GLY A 425 -3.34 -24.65 28.47
N THR A 426 -2.83 -24.48 29.68
CA THR A 426 -1.41 -24.61 30.01
C THR A 426 -1.13 -25.72 31.04
N ARG A 427 -2.03 -26.70 31.14
CA ARG A 427 -1.84 -27.90 31.95
C ARG A 427 -0.54 -28.62 31.52
N PRO A 428 0.18 -29.28 32.46
CA PRO A 428 1.36 -30.10 32.15
C PRO A 428 1.02 -31.42 31.41
N VAL A 429 0.07 -31.41 30.46
CA VAL A 429 -0.22 -32.52 29.54
C VAL A 429 0.20 -32.11 28.13
N PHE A 430 1.02 -32.93 27.50
CA PHE A 430 1.60 -32.68 26.19
C PHE A 430 1.34 -33.85 25.25
N VAL A 431 1.24 -33.56 23.96
CA VAL A 431 1.06 -34.56 22.91
C VAL A 431 2.10 -34.35 21.84
N LEU A 432 2.90 -35.39 21.60
CA LEU A 432 3.81 -35.45 20.47
C LEU A 432 3.07 -36.11 19.30
N ASP A 433 2.71 -35.30 18.32
CA ASP A 433 2.05 -35.72 17.08
C ASP A 433 3.06 -36.35 16.11
N ASP A 434 2.65 -37.33 15.30
CA ASP A 434 3.47 -38.00 14.29
C ASP A 434 4.85 -38.50 14.79
N ILE A 435 4.91 -39.04 16.02
CA ILE A 435 6.12 -39.67 16.55
C ILE A 435 6.23 -41.11 16.06
N ASP A 436 7.45 -41.55 15.72
CA ASP A 436 7.73 -42.93 15.30
C ASP A 436 8.05 -43.85 16.49
N THR A 437 8.23 -45.14 16.21
CA THR A 437 8.58 -46.15 17.22
C THR A 437 9.90 -45.84 17.92
N ASP A 438 10.91 -45.34 17.19
CA ASP A 438 12.23 -45.00 17.75
C ASP A 438 12.14 -43.84 18.74
N GLY A 439 11.33 -42.83 18.42
CA GLY A 439 11.01 -41.70 19.29
C GLY A 439 10.26 -42.12 20.56
N LEU A 440 9.28 -43.02 20.43
CA LEU A 440 8.57 -43.59 21.58
C LEU A 440 9.50 -44.37 22.51
N GLU A 441 10.40 -45.17 21.96
CA GLU A 441 11.39 -45.88 22.78
C GLU A 441 12.36 -44.90 23.47
N LYS A 442 12.77 -43.84 22.77
CA LYS A 442 13.62 -42.80 23.36
C LYS A 442 12.93 -42.11 24.52
N LEU A 443 11.64 -41.74 24.38
CA LEU A 443 10.84 -41.16 25.47
C LEU A 443 10.84 -42.08 26.71
N ARG A 444 10.60 -43.37 26.51
CA ARG A 444 10.61 -44.36 27.60
C ARG A 444 11.99 -44.47 28.26
N ARG A 445 13.07 -44.51 27.46
CA ARG A 445 14.46 -44.56 27.95
C ARG A 445 14.83 -43.33 28.79
N ASP A 446 14.30 -42.16 28.42
CA ASP A 446 14.56 -40.89 29.09
C ASP A 446 13.61 -40.65 30.29
N GLY A 447 12.81 -41.65 30.68
CA GLY A 447 11.90 -41.59 31.83
C GLY A 447 10.60 -40.83 31.58
N LEU A 448 10.28 -40.52 30.32
CA LEU A 448 9.09 -39.78 29.87
C LEU A 448 8.10 -40.69 29.16
N ALA A 449 7.86 -41.88 29.74
CA ALA A 449 6.93 -42.83 29.17
C ALA A 449 5.53 -42.20 29.03
N PRO A 450 4.90 -42.27 27.84
CA PRO A 450 3.56 -41.74 27.66
C PRO A 450 2.55 -42.57 28.46
N PHE A 451 1.51 -41.91 29.00
CA PHE A 451 0.40 -42.61 29.65
C PHE A 451 -0.60 -43.18 28.64
N ALA A 452 -0.59 -42.68 27.40
CA ALA A 452 -1.36 -43.23 26.30
C ALA A 452 -0.68 -42.98 24.96
N THR A 453 -0.88 -43.88 24.01
CA THR A 453 -0.51 -43.69 22.61
C THR A 453 -1.69 -43.96 21.70
N VAL A 454 -1.85 -43.15 20.65
CA VAL A 454 -2.83 -43.39 19.58
C VAL A 454 -2.09 -43.58 18.27
N GLU A 455 -2.11 -44.79 17.71
CA GLU A 455 -1.58 -45.05 16.37
C GLU A 455 -2.53 -44.42 15.34
N THR A 456 -2.07 -43.40 14.62
CA THR A 456 -2.88 -42.68 13.61
C THR A 456 -2.66 -43.17 12.20
N SER A 457 -1.50 -43.79 11.96
CA SER A 457 -1.16 -44.58 10.78
C SER A 457 -0.05 -45.56 11.14
N PRO A 458 0.17 -46.64 10.37
CA PRO A 458 1.15 -47.67 10.72
C PRO A 458 2.53 -47.11 11.06
N GLY A 459 2.94 -47.24 12.32
CA GLY A 459 4.23 -46.75 12.81
C GLY A 459 4.30 -45.25 13.16
N CYS A 460 3.18 -44.52 13.09
CA CYS A 460 3.06 -43.11 13.48
C CYS A 460 2.04 -42.95 14.61
N TYR A 461 2.45 -42.29 15.69
CA TYR A 461 1.69 -42.21 16.92
C TYR A 461 1.45 -40.77 17.37
N HIS A 462 0.36 -40.56 18.11
CA HIS A 462 0.31 -39.52 19.13
C HIS A 462 0.80 -40.11 20.45
N ALA A 463 1.75 -39.44 21.11
CA ALA A 463 2.19 -39.83 22.46
C ALA A 463 1.73 -38.80 23.48
N TYR A 464 0.90 -39.22 24.43
CA TYR A 464 0.35 -38.38 25.50
C TYR A 464 1.19 -38.51 26.75
N ILE A 465 1.77 -37.39 27.21
CA ILE A 465 2.69 -37.33 28.35
C ILE A 465 2.12 -36.35 29.36
N GLU A 466 2.17 -36.71 30.63
CA GLU A 466 1.74 -35.88 31.76
C GLU A 466 2.93 -35.65 32.70
N PHE A 467 3.05 -34.44 33.23
CA PHE A 467 4.07 -34.08 34.21
C PHE A 467 3.43 -33.59 35.52
N LYS A 468 4.15 -33.75 36.64
CA LYS A 468 3.76 -33.16 37.94
C LYS A 468 4.35 -31.75 38.05
N LEU A 469 3.61 -30.85 38.69
CA LEU A 469 4.06 -29.53 39.14
C LEU A 469 4.00 -29.50 40.67
N LYS A 470 4.96 -28.85 41.34
CA LYS A 470 5.05 -28.88 42.81
C LYS A 470 4.10 -27.90 43.50
N ASP A 471 4.17 -26.64 43.09
CA ASP A 471 3.56 -25.52 43.82
C ASP A 471 2.43 -24.84 43.03
N ARG A 472 2.04 -25.41 41.88
CA ARG A 472 1.06 -24.85 40.95
C ARG A 472 0.39 -25.95 40.14
N GLU A 473 -0.81 -25.69 39.62
CA GLU A 473 -1.56 -26.65 38.80
C GLU A 473 -1.33 -26.45 37.29
N GLU A 474 -0.82 -25.28 36.88
CA GLU A 474 -0.67 -24.90 35.48
C GLU A 474 0.68 -24.26 35.19
N LEU A 475 1.18 -24.44 33.96
CA LEU A 475 2.32 -23.72 33.42
C LEU A 475 1.91 -22.31 32.98
N THR A 476 2.86 -21.39 32.88
CA THR A 476 2.61 -20.16 32.12
C THR A 476 2.57 -20.47 30.61
N PRO A 477 1.92 -19.65 29.78
CA PRO A 477 1.91 -19.85 28.32
C PRO A 477 3.32 -19.87 27.70
N ILE A 478 4.28 -19.14 28.26
CA ILE A 478 5.67 -19.14 27.79
C ILE A 478 6.32 -20.49 28.08
N GLU A 479 6.23 -20.96 29.32
CA GLU A 479 6.78 -22.25 29.74
C GLU A 479 6.16 -23.39 28.94
N TRP A 480 4.83 -23.40 28.77
CA TRP A 480 4.15 -24.43 28.00
C TRP A 480 4.64 -24.47 26.55
N ASN A 481 4.72 -23.32 25.86
CA ASN A 481 5.22 -23.26 24.49
C ASN A 481 6.70 -23.66 24.37
N ALA A 482 7.54 -23.23 25.31
CA ALA A 482 8.95 -23.59 25.35
C ALA A 482 9.12 -25.09 25.56
N PHE A 483 8.35 -25.66 26.47
CA PHE A 483 8.41 -27.06 26.83
C PHE A 483 7.89 -27.97 25.71
N ASN A 484 6.76 -27.62 25.09
CA ASN A 484 6.26 -28.33 23.91
C ASN A 484 7.28 -28.30 22.75
N SER A 485 7.90 -27.14 22.51
CA SER A 485 8.94 -27.02 21.48
C SER A 485 10.17 -27.88 21.78
N TYR A 486 10.58 -27.93 23.05
CA TYR A 486 11.68 -28.77 23.51
C TYR A 486 11.37 -30.26 23.29
N LEU A 487 10.18 -30.73 23.70
CA LEU A 487 9.79 -32.13 23.54
C LEU A 487 9.77 -32.55 22.06
N ILE A 488 9.15 -31.75 21.17
CA ILE A 488 9.13 -32.01 19.72
C ILE A 488 10.56 -32.06 19.15
N GLN A 489 11.44 -31.18 19.60
CA GLN A 489 12.83 -31.14 19.10
C GLN A 489 13.65 -32.34 19.58
N GLN A 490 13.44 -32.80 20.82
CA GLN A 490 14.23 -33.88 21.40
C GLN A 490 13.77 -35.27 20.96
N TYR A 491 12.46 -35.48 20.90
CA TYR A 491 11.87 -36.82 20.73
C TYR A 491 11.29 -37.05 19.35
N GLY A 492 11.29 -36.02 18.50
CA GLY A 492 10.59 -36.06 17.23
C GLY A 492 9.11 -35.69 17.40
N GLY A 493 8.44 -35.55 16.26
CA GLY A 493 7.04 -35.18 16.16
C GLY A 493 6.79 -33.99 15.23
N ASP A 494 5.54 -33.82 14.81
CA ASP A 494 5.17 -32.78 13.86
C ASP A 494 5.34 -31.39 14.46
N LYS A 495 6.17 -30.57 13.80
CA LYS A 495 6.36 -29.16 14.15
C LYS A 495 5.08 -28.34 13.94
N GLY A 496 4.17 -28.81 13.07
CA GLY A 496 2.85 -28.25 12.85
C GLY A 496 1.95 -28.31 14.08
N ALA A 497 2.13 -29.32 14.94
CA ALA A 497 1.39 -29.48 16.19
C ALA A 497 1.87 -28.56 17.33
N ASN A 498 2.86 -27.69 17.07
CA ASN A 498 3.42 -26.77 18.06
C ASN A 498 2.58 -25.48 18.25
N ALA A 499 1.28 -25.67 18.52
CA ALA A 499 0.32 -24.63 18.83
C ALA A 499 -0.62 -25.08 19.97
N ALA A 500 -0.88 -24.17 20.91
CA ALA A 500 -1.89 -24.37 21.93
C ALA A 500 -3.25 -24.56 21.22
N GLY A 501 -3.89 -25.70 21.47
CA GLY A 501 -5.13 -26.07 20.81
C GLY A 501 -4.99 -26.71 19.44
N HIS A 502 -3.87 -27.35 19.10
CA HIS A 502 -3.83 -28.28 17.95
C HIS A 502 -4.90 -29.40 18.08
N ALA A 503 -5.42 -29.87 16.95
CA ALA A 503 -6.44 -30.91 16.91
C ALA A 503 -5.78 -32.29 16.81
N PHE A 504 -5.88 -33.10 17.85
CA PHE A 504 -5.36 -34.47 17.87
C PHE A 504 -6.49 -35.45 17.61
N ARG A 505 -6.24 -36.56 16.91
CA ARG A 505 -7.24 -37.62 16.67
C ARG A 505 -7.83 -38.13 17.99
N LEU A 506 -9.16 -38.09 18.07
CA LEU A 506 -9.92 -38.81 19.09
C LEU A 506 -10.00 -40.29 18.62
N PRO A 507 -9.56 -41.28 19.42
CA PRO A 507 -9.50 -42.67 18.98
C PRO A 507 -10.89 -43.33 18.97
N ILE A 508 -11.73 -42.89 18.03
CA ILE A 508 -13.05 -43.45 17.73
C ILE A 508 -13.07 -43.80 16.24
N GLY A 509 -13.10 -45.09 15.94
CA GLY A 509 -13.18 -45.60 14.57
C GLY A 509 -11.88 -45.44 13.77
N SER A 510 -12.00 -44.94 12.55
CA SER A 510 -10.89 -44.83 11.58
C SER A 510 -10.58 -43.39 11.20
N SER A 511 -9.34 -43.16 10.80
CA SER A 511 -8.87 -41.95 10.15
C SER A 511 -9.17 -42.00 8.65
N HIS A 512 -9.98 -41.06 8.17
CA HIS A 512 -10.35 -40.91 6.76
C HIS A 512 -9.38 -40.02 5.98
N LYS A 513 -8.27 -39.64 6.61
CA LYS A 513 -7.14 -38.96 5.95
C LYS A 513 -6.50 -39.83 4.85
N TYR A 514 -6.61 -41.15 4.96
CA TYR A 514 -6.01 -42.12 4.05
C TYR A 514 -7.09 -42.92 3.33
N ASP A 515 -6.77 -43.41 2.13
CA ASP A 515 -7.63 -44.30 1.34
C ASP A 515 -6.86 -45.60 1.02
N PRO A 516 -7.26 -46.76 1.58
CA PRO A 516 -8.41 -46.96 2.47
C PRO A 516 -8.21 -46.32 3.87
N PRO A 517 -9.30 -46.04 4.62
CA PRO A 517 -9.24 -45.52 5.98
C PRO A 517 -8.43 -46.42 6.91
N ILE A 518 -7.74 -45.80 7.89
CA ILE A 518 -6.88 -46.50 8.85
C ILE A 518 -7.52 -46.46 10.23
N GLU A 519 -7.74 -47.63 10.82
CA GLU A 519 -8.24 -47.75 12.19
C GLU A 519 -7.29 -47.09 13.21
N LEU A 520 -7.85 -46.24 14.08
CA LEU A 520 -7.12 -45.61 15.17
C LEU A 520 -6.97 -46.59 16.33
N LYS A 521 -5.73 -46.84 16.78
CA LYS A 521 -5.48 -47.76 17.90
C LYS A 521 -5.03 -47.03 19.13
N LEU A 522 -5.87 -47.02 20.16
CA LEU A 522 -5.51 -46.52 21.48
C LEU A 522 -4.81 -47.63 22.28
N GLN A 523 -3.73 -47.24 22.96
CA GLN A 523 -3.09 -48.03 24.01
C GLN A 523 -2.93 -47.15 25.24
N VAL A 524 -3.47 -47.58 26.37
CA VAL A 524 -3.37 -46.89 27.67
C VAL A 524 -2.40 -47.63 28.58
N PHE A 525 -1.58 -46.89 29.30
CA PHE A 525 -0.61 -47.40 30.27
C PHE A 525 -1.01 -46.90 31.65
N GLU A 526 -1.89 -47.62 32.34
CA GLU A 526 -2.45 -47.19 33.63
C GLU A 526 -1.38 -46.95 34.70
N ASP A 527 -0.33 -47.78 34.71
CA ASP A 527 0.81 -47.69 35.65
C ASP A 527 1.79 -46.54 35.33
N ALA A 528 1.58 -45.79 34.25
CA ALA A 528 2.43 -44.65 33.91
C ALA A 528 2.14 -43.50 34.88
N GLU A 529 2.85 -43.46 36.00
CA GLU A 529 2.86 -42.29 36.87
C GLU A 529 3.62 -41.14 36.19
N PRO A 530 3.15 -39.88 36.33
CA PRO A 530 3.93 -38.73 35.94
C PRO A 530 5.09 -38.58 36.93
N ALA A 531 6.16 -39.33 36.70
CA ALA A 531 7.30 -39.45 37.61
C ALA A 531 8.24 -38.24 37.53
N VAL A 532 8.17 -37.46 36.45
CA VAL A 532 9.08 -36.36 36.19
C VAL A 532 8.42 -35.02 36.52
N ASP A 533 9.10 -34.26 37.37
CA ASP A 533 8.75 -32.90 37.76
C ASP A 533 8.99 -31.95 36.57
N ALA A 534 7.92 -31.30 36.09
CA ALA A 534 7.98 -30.39 34.97
C ALA A 534 8.93 -29.22 35.25
N ASP A 535 8.98 -28.74 36.50
CA ASP A 535 9.82 -27.61 36.90
C ASP A 535 11.32 -27.98 36.81
N VAL A 536 11.68 -29.24 37.07
CA VAL A 536 13.05 -29.74 36.92
C VAL A 536 13.47 -29.77 35.44
N LEU A 537 12.57 -30.20 34.54
CA LEU A 537 12.84 -30.20 33.11
C LEU A 537 12.88 -28.78 32.54
N LEU A 538 11.99 -27.88 32.97
CA LEU A 538 12.00 -26.47 32.57
C LEU A 538 13.33 -25.79 32.91
N GLN A 539 13.94 -26.11 34.05
CA GLN A 539 15.28 -25.62 34.42
C GLN A 539 16.39 -26.11 33.49
N GLN A 540 16.21 -27.25 32.82
CA GLN A 540 17.16 -27.80 31.85
C GLN A 540 16.95 -27.23 30.44
N ILE A 541 15.82 -26.57 30.18
CA ILE A 541 15.57 -25.90 28.90
C ILE A 541 16.50 -24.71 28.77
N SER A 542 17.20 -24.62 27.63
CA SER A 542 18.09 -23.49 27.34
C SER A 542 17.33 -22.15 27.45
N PRO A 543 17.93 -21.12 28.07
CA PRO A 543 17.36 -19.77 28.10
C PRO A 543 16.99 -19.24 26.71
N GLN A 544 17.68 -19.69 25.65
CA GLN A 544 17.38 -19.31 24.27
C GLN A 544 16.02 -19.83 23.77
N ILE A 545 15.59 -21.01 24.22
CA ILE A 545 14.29 -21.59 23.86
C ILE A 545 13.17 -20.85 24.59
N LEU A 546 13.38 -20.54 25.87
CA LEU A 546 12.47 -19.71 26.68
C LEU A 546 12.33 -18.31 26.08
N GLU A 547 13.44 -17.64 25.74
CA GLU A 547 13.43 -16.32 25.09
C GLU A 547 12.75 -16.36 23.72
N LYS A 548 12.92 -17.45 22.95
CA LYS A 548 12.23 -17.62 21.67
C LYS A 548 10.71 -17.82 21.86
N ALA A 549 10.30 -18.58 22.87
CA ALA A 549 8.89 -18.77 23.22
C ALA A 549 8.26 -17.47 23.71
N GLU A 550 8.95 -16.72 24.55
CA GLU A 550 8.57 -15.39 25.02
C GLU A 550 8.44 -14.42 23.84
N ARG A 551 9.41 -14.36 22.92
CA ARG A 551 9.29 -13.55 21.70
C ARG A 551 8.14 -13.99 20.80
N LYS A 552 7.84 -15.29 20.70
CA LYS A 552 6.69 -15.82 19.92
C LYS A 552 5.36 -15.42 20.56
N LEU A 553 5.31 -15.37 21.90
CA LEU A 553 4.13 -15.00 22.66
C LEU A 553 3.94 -13.48 22.72
N ASN A 554 5.01 -12.72 22.94
CA ASN A 554 5.02 -11.26 22.87
C ASN A 554 4.68 -10.79 21.46
N ARG A 555 5.17 -11.43 20.39
CA ARG A 555 4.65 -11.19 19.02
C ARG A 555 3.16 -11.50 18.84
N ARG A 556 2.54 -12.25 19.74
CA ARG A 556 1.09 -12.56 19.71
C ARG A 556 0.27 -11.55 20.52
N TYR A 557 0.84 -11.01 21.60
CA TYR A 557 0.20 -10.00 22.48
C TYR A 557 0.63 -8.54 22.20
N GLU A 558 1.70 -8.30 21.42
CA GLU A 558 2.09 -7.01 20.86
C GLU A 558 1.35 -6.69 19.57
N ILE A 559 0.60 -7.64 18.99
CA ILE A 559 -0.28 -7.34 17.84
C ILE A 559 -1.45 -6.54 18.38
N GLN A 560 -1.32 -5.22 18.34
CA GLN A 560 -2.50 -4.38 18.30
C GLN A 560 -3.19 -4.63 16.95
N PHE A 561 -4.42 -5.14 16.99
CA PHE A 561 -5.31 -5.21 15.83
C PHE A 561 -5.80 -3.82 15.37
N ASP A 562 -4.96 -2.79 15.53
CA ASP A 562 -5.17 -1.43 15.03
C ASP A 562 -4.34 -1.14 13.76
N GLY A 563 -3.46 -2.07 13.35
CA GLY A 563 -2.60 -1.93 12.18
C GLY A 563 -1.26 -1.22 12.44
N SER A 564 -0.93 -0.89 13.69
CA SER A 564 0.30 -0.19 14.07
C SER A 564 1.60 -0.96 13.76
N ASP A 565 1.54 -2.28 13.57
CA ASP A 565 2.68 -3.13 13.21
C ASP A 565 3.21 -2.93 11.78
N ALA A 566 2.41 -2.29 10.90
CA ALA A 566 2.88 -1.93 9.58
C ALA A 566 3.86 -0.74 9.68
N PRO A 567 5.02 -0.76 9.01
CA PRO A 567 5.95 0.36 9.05
C PRO A 567 5.28 1.69 8.67
N ASP A 568 5.64 2.81 9.31
CA ASP A 568 5.03 4.13 9.07
C ASP A 568 4.97 4.52 7.59
N TRP A 569 6.01 4.17 6.83
CA TRP A 569 6.07 4.41 5.40
C TRP A 569 4.99 3.66 4.63
N PHE A 570 4.62 2.45 5.08
CA PHE A 570 3.56 1.63 4.48
C PHE A 570 2.18 2.22 4.80
N GLN A 571 1.96 2.59 6.07
CA GLN A 571 0.72 3.23 6.51
C GLN A 571 0.45 4.53 5.73
N THR A 572 1.48 5.36 5.59
CA THR A 572 1.44 6.61 4.83
C THR A 572 1.17 6.36 3.34
N ASN A 573 1.78 5.33 2.77
CA ASN A 573 1.64 4.99 1.35
C ASN A 573 0.23 4.48 1.01
N TRP A 574 -0.45 3.79 1.93
CA TRP A 574 -1.84 3.37 1.75
C TRP A 574 -2.79 4.56 1.63
N LYS A 575 -2.76 5.47 2.61
CA LYS A 575 -3.58 6.69 2.60
C LYS A 575 -3.29 7.55 1.37
N LYS A 576 -2.00 7.78 1.09
CA LYS A 576 -1.55 8.56 -0.06
C LYS A 576 -2.01 7.96 -1.39
N ARG A 577 -1.87 6.65 -1.60
CA ARG A 577 -2.29 6.00 -2.86
C ARG A 577 -3.79 6.03 -3.07
N ARG A 578 -4.57 5.88 -1.99
CA ARG A 578 -6.02 6.01 -2.06
C ARG A 578 -6.43 7.43 -2.45
N GLU A 579 -5.88 8.43 -1.76
CA GLU A 579 -6.12 9.83 -2.07
C GLU A 579 -5.64 10.22 -3.47
N ASP A 580 -4.46 9.77 -3.91
CA ASP A 580 -3.91 10.04 -5.24
C ASP A 580 -4.78 9.38 -6.31
N LEU A 581 -5.28 8.15 -6.10
CA LEU A 581 -6.15 7.47 -7.06
C LEU A 581 -7.47 8.23 -7.24
N ILE A 582 -8.04 8.72 -6.14
CA ILE A 582 -9.27 9.51 -6.13
C ILE A 582 -9.03 10.89 -6.77
N ARG A 583 -8.00 11.63 -6.33
CA ARG A 583 -7.68 12.99 -6.84
C ARG A 583 -7.22 13.02 -8.29
N SER A 584 -6.55 11.96 -8.77
CA SER A 584 -6.07 11.92 -10.16
C SER A 584 -7.16 11.59 -11.20
N GLY A 585 -8.42 11.43 -10.78
CA GLY A 585 -9.53 11.07 -11.68
C GLY A 585 -9.42 9.66 -12.28
N ARG A 586 -8.46 8.86 -11.81
CA ARG A 586 -8.23 7.47 -12.28
C ARG A 586 -9.01 6.45 -11.45
N ALA A 587 -9.76 6.89 -10.45
CA ALA A 587 -10.61 6.04 -9.65
C ALA A 587 -11.73 5.44 -10.54
N PRO A 588 -11.98 4.12 -10.46
CA PRO A 588 -13.10 3.53 -11.18
C PRO A 588 -14.42 4.21 -10.79
N VAL A 589 -15.29 4.44 -11.76
CA VAL A 589 -16.61 5.04 -11.57
C VAL A 589 -17.70 4.05 -11.93
N ARG A 590 -18.78 4.08 -11.15
CA ARG A 590 -20.00 3.30 -11.38
C ARG A 590 -20.80 3.91 -12.54
N GLN A 591 -21.81 3.18 -13.00
CA GLN A 591 -22.69 3.62 -14.10
C GLN A 591 -23.42 4.94 -13.81
N ASN A 592 -23.62 5.28 -12.54
CA ASN A 592 -24.22 6.53 -12.08
C ASN A 592 -23.20 7.68 -11.91
N GLY A 593 -21.95 7.51 -12.35
CA GLY A 593 -20.91 8.54 -12.30
C GLY A 593 -20.21 8.69 -10.93
N THR A 594 -20.65 7.97 -9.89
CA THR A 594 -20.00 8.01 -8.57
C THR A 594 -18.79 7.09 -8.53
N VAL A 595 -17.76 7.46 -7.77
CA VAL A 595 -16.57 6.62 -7.56
C VAL A 595 -16.98 5.26 -6.98
N ASP A 596 -16.44 4.17 -7.54
CA ASP A 596 -16.63 2.83 -7.02
C ASP A 596 -15.61 2.54 -5.92
N ASP A 597 -15.95 2.92 -4.68
CA ASP A 597 -15.04 2.79 -3.54
C ASP A 597 -14.58 1.34 -3.31
N SER A 598 -15.38 0.34 -3.68
CA SER A 598 -14.98 -1.07 -3.54
C SER A 598 -13.92 -1.48 -4.56
N ALA A 599 -13.96 -0.91 -5.78
CA ALA A 599 -12.91 -1.10 -6.77
C ALA A 599 -11.65 -0.31 -6.40
N VAL A 600 -11.80 0.90 -5.82
CA VAL A 600 -10.69 1.70 -5.28
C VAL A 600 -9.95 0.94 -4.18
N ASP A 601 -10.67 0.44 -3.19
CA ASP A 601 -10.14 -0.32 -2.06
C ASP A 601 -9.36 -1.57 -2.50
N PHE A 602 -9.88 -2.28 -3.51
CA PHE A 602 -9.21 -3.41 -4.13
C PHE A 602 -7.92 -2.99 -4.86
N ILE A 603 -7.95 -1.94 -5.67
CA ILE A 603 -6.80 -1.44 -6.43
C ILE A 603 -5.67 -1.00 -5.50
N VAL A 604 -5.99 -0.21 -4.47
CA VAL A 604 -5.00 0.30 -3.51
C VAL A 604 -4.33 -0.87 -2.78
N SER A 605 -5.14 -1.80 -2.26
CA SER A 605 -4.63 -2.97 -1.53
C SER A 605 -3.81 -3.88 -2.44
N ARG A 606 -4.27 -4.13 -3.67
CA ARG A 606 -3.53 -4.90 -4.70
C ARG A 606 -2.18 -4.28 -5.01
N ASP A 607 -2.14 -2.99 -5.32
CA ASP A 607 -0.92 -2.34 -5.81
C ASP A 607 0.14 -2.24 -4.73
N ILE A 608 -0.27 -2.03 -3.48
CA ILE A 608 0.66 -1.98 -2.35
C ILE A 608 1.16 -3.38 -1.98
N LEU A 609 0.28 -4.38 -1.94
CA LEU A 609 0.65 -5.75 -1.61
C LEU A 609 1.38 -6.47 -2.76
N SER A 610 1.26 -5.99 -4.01
CA SER A 610 1.97 -6.56 -5.17
C SER A 610 3.49 -6.57 -5.03
N ALA A 611 4.05 -5.59 -4.33
CA ALA A 611 5.49 -5.50 -4.06
C ALA A 611 6.01 -6.64 -3.16
N TYR A 612 5.10 -7.42 -2.58
CA TYR A 612 5.39 -8.48 -1.61
C TYR A 612 5.13 -9.89 -2.15
N LYS A 613 4.77 -10.04 -3.43
CA LYS A 613 4.53 -11.35 -4.06
C LYS A 613 5.65 -12.36 -3.80
N ASP A 614 6.90 -11.92 -3.91
CA ASP A 614 8.08 -12.79 -3.77
C ASP A 614 8.71 -12.74 -2.37
N LYS A 615 8.00 -12.20 -1.36
CA LYS A 615 8.49 -12.07 0.01
C LYS A 615 7.92 -13.18 0.90
N ARG A 616 8.67 -13.58 1.93
CA ARG A 616 8.23 -14.61 2.91
C ARG A 616 6.96 -14.15 3.65
N SER A 617 6.07 -15.09 3.94
CA SER A 617 4.78 -14.88 4.63
C SER A 617 4.90 -14.07 5.93
N GLU A 618 5.94 -14.31 6.73
CA GLU A 618 6.21 -13.59 7.98
C GLU A 618 6.36 -12.06 7.80
N ARG A 619 6.79 -11.61 6.61
CA ARG A 619 6.91 -10.18 6.28
C ARG A 619 5.64 -9.61 5.65
N LEU A 620 4.62 -10.42 5.37
CA LEU A 620 3.36 -9.98 4.78
C LEU A 620 2.26 -9.79 5.83
N THR A 621 2.31 -10.55 6.93
CA THR A 621 1.27 -10.55 7.96
C THR A 621 0.97 -9.16 8.54
N PRO A 622 1.95 -8.32 8.92
CA PRO A 622 1.66 -6.98 9.45
C PRO A 622 0.96 -6.08 8.43
N MET A 623 1.36 -6.17 7.16
CA MET A 623 0.81 -5.39 6.06
C MET A 623 -0.62 -5.82 5.72
N LEU A 624 -0.89 -7.13 5.74
CA LEU A 624 -2.23 -7.67 5.53
C LEU A 624 -3.18 -7.28 6.66
N ASN A 625 -2.71 -7.29 7.91
CA ASN A 625 -3.50 -6.84 9.06
C ASN A 625 -3.81 -5.35 8.97
N PHE A 626 -2.83 -4.50 8.61
CA PHE A 626 -3.09 -3.08 8.38
C PHE A 626 -4.10 -2.84 7.25
N CYS A 627 -3.96 -3.53 6.11
CA CYS A 627 -4.95 -3.43 5.04
C CYS A 627 -6.34 -3.88 5.50
N HIS A 628 -6.45 -4.91 6.33
CA HIS A 628 -7.71 -5.38 6.89
C HIS A 628 -8.38 -4.31 7.75
N CYS A 629 -7.65 -3.74 8.72
CA CYS A 629 -8.17 -2.70 9.61
C CYS A 629 -8.62 -1.46 8.83
N MET A 630 -7.84 -1.03 7.84
CA MET A 630 -8.22 0.10 6.99
C MET A 630 -9.48 -0.18 6.16
N LEU A 631 -9.63 -1.40 5.63
CA LEU A 631 -10.82 -1.80 4.88
C LEU A 631 -12.07 -1.89 5.77
N CYS A 632 -11.93 -2.39 7.00
CA CYS A 632 -13.01 -2.37 8.00
C CYS A 632 -13.43 -0.93 8.30
N SER A 633 -12.47 -0.06 8.62
CA SER A 633 -12.74 1.36 8.92
C SER A 633 -13.44 2.09 7.77
N GLU A 634 -12.98 1.89 6.53
CA GLU A 634 -13.65 2.47 5.35
C GLU A 634 -15.05 1.87 5.15
N ALA A 635 -15.26 0.60 5.43
CA ALA A 635 -16.57 -0.05 5.32
C ALA A 635 -17.55 0.45 6.39
N GLU A 636 -17.08 0.70 7.61
CA GLU A 636 -17.84 1.33 8.70
C GLU A 636 -18.23 2.77 8.37
N LEU A 637 -17.29 3.57 7.87
CA LEU A 637 -17.57 4.95 7.41
C LEU A 637 -18.64 4.99 6.32
N ARG A 638 -18.70 3.93 5.49
CA ARG A 638 -19.72 3.76 4.44
C ARG A 638 -20.95 2.98 4.90
N GLN A 639 -21.08 2.71 6.20
CA GLN A 639 -22.21 2.00 6.83
C GLN A 639 -22.54 0.65 6.17
N LYS A 640 -21.51 -0.11 5.78
CA LYS A 640 -21.71 -1.48 5.29
C LYS A 640 -22.20 -2.37 6.43
N ALA A 641 -23.19 -3.22 6.15
CA ALA A 641 -23.82 -4.06 7.17
C ALA A 641 -22.85 -5.04 7.86
N ARG A 642 -21.79 -5.47 7.17
CA ARG A 642 -20.73 -6.35 7.70
C ARG A 642 -19.36 -5.86 7.22
N PRO A 643 -18.72 -4.95 7.96
CA PRO A 643 -17.42 -4.37 7.60
C PRO A 643 -16.29 -5.41 7.52
N GLU A 644 -16.29 -6.39 8.41
CA GLU A 644 -15.29 -7.45 8.47
C GLU A 644 -15.39 -8.40 7.27
N ASP A 645 -16.58 -8.94 6.98
CA ASP A 645 -16.83 -9.77 5.79
C ASP A 645 -16.39 -9.05 4.50
N TYR A 646 -16.62 -7.73 4.42
CA TYR A 646 -16.18 -6.92 3.29
C TYR A 646 -14.64 -6.85 3.18
N ALA A 647 -13.96 -6.62 4.30
CA ALA A 647 -12.50 -6.54 4.35
C ALA A 647 -11.86 -7.89 3.98
N ILE A 648 -12.36 -8.99 4.54
CA ILE A 648 -11.92 -10.36 4.26
C ILE A 648 -12.09 -10.70 2.78
N ARG A 649 -13.27 -10.46 2.21
CA ARG A 649 -13.53 -10.72 0.79
C ARG A 649 -12.60 -9.93 -0.12
N THR A 650 -12.37 -8.65 0.21
CA THR A 650 -11.49 -7.78 -0.59
C THR A 650 -10.04 -8.26 -0.52
N ILE A 651 -9.54 -8.63 0.66
CA ILE A 651 -8.18 -9.16 0.84
C ILE A 651 -8.00 -10.51 0.16
N ASN A 652 -8.96 -11.43 0.31
CA ASN A 652 -8.89 -12.74 -0.34
C ASN A 652 -8.85 -12.60 -1.87
N ALA A 653 -9.63 -11.67 -2.44
CA ALA A 653 -9.57 -11.36 -3.87
C ALA A 653 -8.19 -10.80 -4.29
N VAL A 654 -7.54 -10.00 -3.43
CA VAL A 654 -6.18 -9.48 -3.70
C VAL A 654 -5.14 -10.59 -3.62
N ILE A 655 -5.22 -11.46 -2.60
CA ILE A 655 -4.35 -12.64 -2.46
C ILE A 655 -4.42 -13.51 -3.71
N ASP A 656 -5.64 -13.78 -4.21
CA ASP A 656 -5.86 -14.54 -5.44
C ASP A 656 -5.27 -13.85 -6.66
N ARG A 657 -5.49 -12.54 -6.79
CA ARG A 657 -5.05 -11.78 -7.97
C ARG A 657 -3.54 -11.66 -8.06
N VAL A 658 -2.87 -11.47 -6.93
CA VAL A 658 -1.43 -11.22 -6.83
C VAL A 658 -0.64 -12.54 -6.64
N GLN A 659 -1.31 -13.61 -6.19
CA GLN A 659 -0.71 -14.89 -5.80
C GLN A 659 0.26 -14.72 -4.63
N LEU A 660 -0.20 -14.11 -3.53
CA LEU A 660 0.61 -13.95 -2.32
C LEU A 660 0.86 -15.30 -1.63
N PRO A 661 2.05 -15.56 -1.07
CA PRO A 661 2.41 -16.84 -0.45
C PRO A 661 1.84 -16.98 0.97
N ILE A 662 0.53 -16.78 1.13
CA ILE A 662 -0.22 -16.82 2.40
C ILE A 662 -1.56 -17.53 2.19
N LYS A 663 -2.02 -18.30 3.18
CA LYS A 663 -3.35 -18.92 3.18
C LYS A 663 -4.44 -17.84 3.32
N LYS A 664 -5.56 -18.01 2.62
CA LYS A 664 -6.73 -17.11 2.72
C LYS A 664 -7.22 -17.06 4.16
N LYS A 665 -7.67 -15.88 4.61
CA LYS A 665 -8.39 -15.79 5.89
C LYS A 665 -9.74 -16.45 5.73
N SER A 666 -10.08 -17.41 6.60
CA SER A 666 -11.42 -18.00 6.63
C SER A 666 -12.39 -17.04 7.32
N GLU A 667 -13.65 -17.01 6.91
CA GLU A 667 -14.70 -16.24 7.61
C GLU A 667 -14.89 -16.71 9.07
N SER A 668 -14.37 -17.89 9.43
CA SER A 668 -14.41 -18.50 10.78
C SER A 668 -13.17 -18.23 11.66
N GLU A 669 -12.17 -17.47 11.20
CA GLU A 669 -10.93 -17.21 11.98
C GLU A 669 -11.03 -16.02 12.95
N LEU A 670 -12.22 -15.41 13.10
CA LEU A 670 -12.46 -14.23 13.94
C LEU A 670 -13.30 -14.48 15.20
N GLU A 671 -13.68 -15.73 15.48
CA GLU A 671 -14.26 -16.09 16.78
C GLU A 671 -13.21 -16.81 17.65
N ILE A 672 -12.43 -16.01 18.38
CA ILE A 672 -11.89 -16.34 19.72
C ILE A 672 -12.04 -15.11 20.61
#